data_AF-A0A8C5Q7I0-F1
#
_entry.id   AF-A0A8C5Q7I0-F1
#
_cell.length_a   1.000
_cell.length_b   1.000
_cell.length_c   1.000
_cell.angle_alpha   90.00
_cell.angle_beta   90.00
_cell.angle_gamma   90.00
#
_symmetry.space_group_name_H-M   'P 1'
#
loop_
_entity.id
_entity.type
_entity.pdbx_description
1 polymer ?
#
loop_
_entity_poly.entity_id
_entity_poly.type
_entity_poly.pdbx_seq_one_letter_code
_entity_poly.pdbx_strand_id
1 'polypeptide(L)'
;MEVLLCLLLQHPGHTPAAMSAFTSQDAQKLLHNKFVVVLGDSIQRSVYKDLVMLLQHDSYLSEGQLKRKGEMTFENDMLVEGGQLNEMHNGIDYREVRQYRTGHHLVRFYFLTRVYSMYLESVLADFTAGPQPDVLIINSCFWDLTRYTFAPMEEYKANLQKLFSRLSKALNPECLILWNMTMPGGYKDAEIPQHIKYNLKWDVVEGNFYSATLANQYSIDVLDMHYHFRLELQRRCRDAIHWDQLAHRKYTQLLLAHIAQGWGVEAPQKKGVSDHHDQAVPRKKATRKRRKASLPIQHGAKEVQMSLSIPCPEYVKVNGDCHHFASDIQPQPGFFYPGYVSFEMNHTGDAAADDHFTSDSPRLAGASMPGYHSIKRKGVWSLLEEQVFREPGTDVMIPGEELRKEHYYEIKLENRDPDWMAVYHDGPQLHLNYEGRGEFLDNGSFSLWNLTKNDSGVYVYYINQKIHYKMELTVIDPMDQPILKRIDRRDEECLTRLECLGSGGNVSFLHNGLRVSDSATKKGNVLHIEGTRQESWGTYTCQLRNQAGVKSSSKVVIPNQASWQDLVAFYASVPVVVFMLLLVVCRVYACTANKPEESSANTGGRAGSRFSRAIVLLEFSLLILCDFGRFFASFYFYQYNPYWPFLVSFLFALIFLFRIILLKLKCKYVQSSICDDDIKP
;
A
#
# COMPACT_ATOMS: atom_id res chain seq x y z
N MET A 1 6.62 -6.20 10.91
CA MET A 1 5.74 -5.38 11.79
C MET A 1 5.59 -3.94 11.28
N GLU A 2 6.66 -3.27 10.85
CA GLU A 2 6.57 -1.94 10.20
C GLU A 2 5.82 -1.96 8.85
N VAL A 3 5.93 -3.06 8.08
CA VAL A 3 5.17 -3.28 6.83
C VAL A 3 3.65 -3.34 7.05
N LEU A 4 3.20 -3.83 8.21
CA LEU A 4 1.77 -3.93 8.54
C LEU A 4 1.20 -2.60 9.06
N LEU A 5 2.06 -1.74 9.63
CA LEU A 5 1.66 -0.45 10.21
C LEU A 5 1.49 0.62 9.13
N CYS A 6 2.26 0.57 8.04
CA CYS A 6 2.12 1.51 6.92
C CYS A 6 0.92 1.22 6.01
N LEU A 7 0.51 -0.04 5.86
CA LEU A 7 -0.74 -0.40 5.13
C LEU A 7 -2.01 0.16 5.80
N LEU A 8 -1.92 0.58 7.06
CA LEU A 8 -3.02 1.17 7.83
C LEU A 8 -2.98 2.71 7.87
N LEU A 9 -1.96 3.36 7.30
CA LEU A 9 -1.73 4.80 7.42
C LEU A 9 -1.96 5.60 6.12
N GLN A 10 -2.62 5.03 5.11
CA GLN A 10 -3.21 5.85 4.05
C GLN A 10 -4.60 6.36 4.47
N HIS A 11 -4.79 7.67 4.36
CA HIS A 11 -5.95 8.43 4.84
C HIS A 11 -7.31 7.73 4.62
N PRO A 12 -8.17 7.61 5.65
CA PRO A 12 -9.55 7.17 5.49
C PRO A 12 -10.39 8.38 5.04
N GLY A 13 -10.30 8.71 3.75
CA GLY A 13 -11.04 9.83 3.14
C GLY A 13 -11.88 9.45 1.92
N HIS A 14 -11.77 8.23 1.40
CA HIS A 14 -12.58 7.79 0.28
C HIS A 14 -13.39 6.55 0.66
N THR A 15 -14.68 6.77 0.84
CA THR A 15 -15.70 5.77 0.51
C THR A 15 -15.30 5.09 -0.80
N PRO A 16 -15.52 3.77 -0.98
CA PRO A 16 -15.33 3.16 -2.29
C PRO A 16 -16.30 3.85 -3.24
N ALA A 17 -15.79 4.83 -3.99
CA ALA A 17 -16.52 5.47 -5.06
C ALA A 17 -17.03 4.32 -5.94
N ALA A 18 -18.33 4.35 -6.26
CA ALA A 18 -18.85 3.46 -7.29
C ALA A 18 -17.91 3.58 -8.49
N MET A 19 -17.21 2.50 -8.87
CA MET A 19 -16.22 2.56 -9.94
C MET A 19 -16.84 3.25 -11.15
N SER A 20 -16.25 4.38 -11.53
CA SER A 20 -16.57 5.10 -12.76
C SER A 20 -16.42 4.13 -13.93
N ALA A 21 -17.41 4.11 -14.81
CA ALA A 21 -17.42 3.22 -15.96
C ALA A 21 -17.16 4.06 -17.21
N PHE A 22 -15.89 4.26 -17.54
CA PHE A 22 -15.44 4.86 -18.80
C PHE A 22 -15.88 3.98 -19.96
N THR A 23 -16.65 4.57 -20.86
CA THR A 23 -16.93 4.03 -22.19
C THR A 23 -15.76 4.33 -23.14
N SER A 24 -15.82 3.76 -24.34
CA SER A 24 -14.90 4.10 -25.43
C SER A 24 -14.89 5.60 -25.73
N GLN A 25 -16.06 6.24 -25.71
CA GLN A 25 -16.18 7.68 -25.93
C GLN A 25 -15.51 8.49 -24.81
N ASP A 26 -15.64 8.06 -23.56
CA ASP A 26 -15.02 8.74 -22.42
C ASP A 26 -13.50 8.60 -22.47
N ALA A 27 -13.00 7.39 -22.78
CA ALA A 27 -11.57 7.12 -22.91
C ALA A 27 -10.94 7.93 -24.07
N GLN A 28 -11.60 7.99 -25.23
CA GLN A 28 -11.15 8.82 -26.36
C GLN A 28 -11.11 10.29 -26.00
N LYS A 29 -12.15 10.82 -25.32
CA LYS A 29 -12.17 12.22 -24.90
C LYS A 29 -11.07 12.53 -23.88
N LEU A 30 -10.89 11.67 -22.88
CA LEU A 30 -9.88 11.87 -21.84
C LEU A 30 -8.47 11.86 -22.44
N LEU A 31 -8.19 10.92 -23.35
CA LEU A 31 -6.86 10.71 -23.94
C LEU A 31 -6.69 11.42 -25.29
N HIS A 32 -7.55 12.40 -25.61
CA HIS A 32 -7.48 13.12 -26.88
C HIS A 32 -6.21 13.97 -26.98
N ASN A 33 -5.47 13.78 -28.06
CA ASN A 33 -4.12 14.33 -28.32
C ASN A 33 -3.11 13.99 -27.22
N LYS A 34 -3.24 12.80 -26.61
CA LYS A 34 -2.30 12.31 -25.59
C LYS A 34 -1.43 11.18 -26.10
N PHE A 35 -0.18 11.19 -25.65
CA PHE A 35 0.74 10.07 -25.79
C PHE A 35 0.81 9.29 -24.48
N VAL A 36 0.25 8.07 -24.47
CA VAL A 36 0.29 7.14 -23.35
C VAL A 36 1.33 6.06 -23.60
N VAL A 37 2.23 5.85 -22.65
CA VAL A 37 3.21 4.78 -22.70
C VAL A 37 2.96 3.77 -21.59
N VAL A 38 3.01 2.48 -21.92
CA VAL A 38 2.91 1.37 -20.98
C VAL A 38 4.22 0.57 -21.01
N LEU A 39 4.92 0.51 -19.89
CA LEU A 39 6.16 -0.24 -19.71
C LEU A 39 5.94 -1.39 -18.74
N GLY A 40 6.25 -2.62 -19.16
CA GLY A 40 6.23 -3.73 -18.21
C GLY A 40 6.10 -5.10 -18.85
N ASP A 41 5.58 -6.04 -18.08
CA ASP A 41 5.53 -7.44 -18.43
C ASP A 41 4.28 -7.85 -19.24
N SER A 42 3.97 -9.14 -19.25
CA SER A 42 2.79 -9.69 -19.92
C SER A 42 1.47 -9.18 -19.34
N ILE A 43 1.42 -8.81 -18.07
CA ILE A 43 0.24 -8.19 -17.45
C ILE A 43 0.07 -6.79 -18.00
N GLN A 44 1.15 -6.01 -18.08
CA GLN A 44 1.12 -4.66 -18.68
C GLN A 44 0.84 -4.71 -20.19
N ARG A 45 1.27 -5.75 -20.91
CA ARG A 45 0.84 -5.98 -22.30
C ARG A 45 -0.68 -6.14 -22.40
N SER A 46 -1.29 -6.89 -21.50
CA SER A 46 -2.75 -7.04 -21.47
C SER A 46 -3.47 -5.74 -21.08
N VAL A 47 -2.88 -4.91 -20.22
CA VAL A 47 -3.38 -3.56 -19.91
C VAL A 47 -3.33 -2.67 -21.16
N TYR A 48 -2.21 -2.65 -21.87
CA TYR A 48 -2.09 -1.95 -23.15
C TYR A 48 -3.16 -2.43 -24.15
N LYS A 49 -3.31 -3.74 -24.30
CA LYS A 49 -4.30 -4.33 -25.21
C LYS A 49 -5.72 -3.92 -24.83
N ASP A 50 -6.10 -3.98 -23.56
CA ASP A 50 -7.44 -3.57 -23.14
C ASP A 50 -7.67 -2.07 -23.29
N LEU A 51 -6.65 -1.23 -23.09
CA LEU A 51 -6.76 0.21 -23.37
C LEU A 51 -6.96 0.49 -24.86
N VAL A 52 -6.20 -0.17 -25.74
CA VAL A 52 -6.38 -0.07 -27.20
C VAL A 52 -7.75 -0.59 -27.63
N MET A 53 -8.23 -1.64 -26.97
CA MET A 53 -9.58 -2.19 -27.13
C MET A 53 -10.63 -1.13 -26.80
N LEU A 54 -10.53 -0.56 -25.60
CA LEU A 54 -11.49 0.43 -25.10
C LEU A 54 -11.47 1.71 -25.94
N LEU A 55 -10.31 2.15 -26.43
CA LEU A 55 -10.21 3.32 -27.32
C LEU A 55 -10.97 3.12 -28.65
N GLN A 56 -11.28 1.88 -29.03
CA GLN A 56 -12.00 1.58 -30.28
C GLN A 56 -13.43 1.12 -30.03
N HIS A 57 -13.67 0.34 -28.98
CA HIS A 57 -14.97 -0.23 -28.68
C HIS A 57 -15.13 -0.66 -27.22
N ASP A 58 -16.36 -0.69 -26.71
CA ASP A 58 -16.63 -1.09 -25.32
C ASP A 58 -16.45 -2.58 -25.04
N SER A 59 -16.21 -3.42 -26.06
CA SER A 59 -16.04 -4.87 -25.90
C SER A 59 -14.80 -5.25 -25.08
N TYR A 60 -14.86 -6.40 -24.39
CA TYR A 60 -13.74 -6.97 -23.67
C TYR A 60 -12.76 -7.69 -24.60
N LEU A 61 -11.51 -7.87 -24.15
CA LEU A 61 -10.57 -8.80 -24.78
C LEU A 61 -11.12 -10.22 -24.76
N SER A 62 -10.91 -10.96 -25.86
CA SER A 62 -11.10 -12.40 -25.88
C SER A 62 -9.95 -13.13 -25.18
N GLU A 63 -10.18 -14.36 -24.73
CA GLU A 63 -9.14 -15.22 -24.14
C GLU A 63 -7.97 -15.44 -25.11
N GLY A 64 -8.27 -15.57 -26.41
CA GLY A 64 -7.25 -15.69 -27.46
C GLY A 64 -6.38 -14.43 -27.58
N GLN A 65 -6.97 -13.24 -27.45
CA GLN A 65 -6.24 -11.97 -27.49
C GLN A 65 -5.36 -11.75 -26.25
N LEU A 66 -5.81 -12.19 -25.07
CA LEU A 66 -5.01 -12.16 -23.84
C LEU A 66 -3.78 -13.07 -23.91
N LYS A 67 -3.93 -14.28 -24.49
CA LYS A 67 -2.84 -15.26 -24.59
C LYS A 67 -1.83 -14.93 -25.69
N ARG A 68 -2.25 -14.25 -26.75
CA ARG A 68 -1.37 -13.95 -27.88
C ARG A 68 -0.30 -12.93 -27.47
N LYS A 69 0.93 -13.15 -27.93
CA LYS A 69 2.06 -12.23 -27.75
C LYS A 69 2.82 -12.08 -29.05
N GLY A 70 3.41 -10.91 -29.26
CA GLY A 70 4.27 -10.65 -30.41
C GLY A 70 3.55 -10.69 -31.76
N GLU A 71 2.22 -10.64 -31.83
CA GLU A 71 1.52 -10.67 -33.11
C GLU A 71 1.75 -9.41 -33.95
N MET A 72 1.80 -9.54 -35.28
CA MET A 72 2.02 -8.40 -36.20
C MET A 72 1.05 -7.23 -35.96
N THR A 73 -0.22 -7.54 -35.67
CA THR A 73 -1.28 -6.56 -35.43
C THR A 73 -2.27 -7.07 -34.39
N PHE A 74 -2.77 -6.17 -33.56
CA PHE A 74 -3.86 -6.35 -32.61
C PHE A 74 -4.75 -5.10 -32.68
N GLU A 75 -6.01 -5.25 -33.10
CA GLU A 75 -7.01 -4.17 -33.12
C GLU A 75 -6.46 -2.84 -33.67
N ASN A 76 -6.04 -2.86 -34.94
CA ASN A 76 -5.45 -1.70 -35.64
C ASN A 76 -4.19 -1.09 -35.00
N ASP A 77 -3.58 -1.76 -34.03
CA ASP A 77 -2.21 -1.49 -33.64
C ASP A 77 -1.21 -2.17 -34.59
N MET A 78 0.06 -1.85 -34.41
CA MET A 78 1.17 -2.50 -35.10
C MET A 78 2.27 -2.91 -34.13
N LEU A 79 2.92 -4.02 -34.45
CA LEU A 79 4.20 -4.41 -33.86
C LEU A 79 5.31 -3.57 -34.49
N VAL A 80 6.08 -2.89 -33.66
CA VAL A 80 7.17 -1.97 -34.06
C VAL A 80 8.52 -2.69 -33.99
N GLU A 81 8.75 -3.48 -32.95
CA GLU A 81 10.01 -4.19 -32.69
C GLU A 81 9.72 -5.51 -31.97
N GLY A 82 10.56 -6.53 -32.20
CA GLY A 82 10.50 -7.79 -31.48
C GLY A 82 9.30 -8.64 -31.89
N GLY A 83 8.84 -9.52 -30.99
CA GLY A 83 7.72 -10.41 -31.29
C GLY A 83 7.95 -11.24 -32.57
N GLN A 84 6.95 -11.30 -33.46
CA GLN A 84 7.02 -11.98 -34.76
C GLN A 84 7.97 -11.32 -35.78
N LEU A 85 8.51 -10.12 -35.51
CA LEU A 85 9.58 -9.54 -36.34
C LEU A 85 10.95 -10.17 -36.05
N ASN A 86 11.07 -10.87 -34.93
CA ASN A 86 12.28 -11.55 -34.48
C ASN A 86 11.95 -13.01 -34.07
N GLU A 87 12.94 -13.72 -33.54
CA GLU A 87 12.69 -15.02 -32.94
C GLU A 87 11.81 -14.87 -31.69
N MET A 88 10.79 -15.71 -31.57
CA MET A 88 9.88 -15.70 -30.42
C MET A 88 10.42 -16.60 -29.31
N HIS A 89 10.87 -16.01 -28.21
CA HIS A 89 11.34 -16.72 -27.01
C HIS A 89 10.70 -16.17 -25.72
N ASN A 90 11.09 -16.72 -24.57
CA ASN A 90 10.67 -16.30 -23.22
C ASN A 90 11.87 -15.86 -22.35
N GLY A 91 12.99 -15.53 -23.00
CA GLY A 91 14.24 -15.16 -22.33
C GLY A 91 14.22 -13.73 -21.77
N ILE A 92 15.25 -13.42 -20.97
CA ILE A 92 15.47 -12.08 -20.37
C ILE A 92 15.84 -11.00 -21.41
N ASP A 93 16.15 -11.40 -22.62
CA ASP A 93 16.45 -10.57 -23.78
C ASP A 93 15.25 -10.40 -24.71
N TYR A 94 14.06 -10.92 -24.35
CA TYR A 94 12.85 -10.75 -25.15
C TYR A 94 12.51 -9.28 -25.34
N ARG A 95 12.08 -8.93 -26.56
CA ARG A 95 11.64 -7.60 -26.97
C ARG A 95 10.27 -7.66 -27.61
N GLU A 96 9.45 -6.67 -27.29
CA GLU A 96 8.17 -6.45 -27.94
C GLU A 96 7.79 -4.98 -27.74
N VAL A 97 7.73 -4.23 -28.84
CA VAL A 97 7.26 -2.85 -28.86
C VAL A 97 6.01 -2.79 -29.72
N ARG A 98 4.90 -2.31 -29.16
CA ARG A 98 3.63 -2.18 -29.89
C ARG A 98 3.19 -0.73 -29.90
N GLN A 99 2.51 -0.32 -30.98
CA GLN A 99 2.01 1.03 -31.11
C GLN A 99 0.61 1.05 -31.72
N TYR A 100 -0.32 1.67 -31.01
CA TYR A 100 -1.61 2.08 -31.54
C TYR A 100 -1.56 3.58 -31.81
N ARG A 101 -1.91 3.98 -33.04
CA ARG A 101 -1.88 5.39 -33.44
C ARG A 101 -3.08 5.74 -34.31
N THR A 102 -3.75 6.83 -33.95
CA THR A 102 -4.76 7.51 -34.77
C THR A 102 -4.34 8.96 -35.02
N GLY A 103 -5.21 9.79 -35.61
CA GLY A 103 -4.97 11.23 -35.72
C GLY A 103 -4.88 11.96 -34.37
N HIS A 104 -5.45 11.38 -33.31
CA HIS A 104 -5.59 12.05 -31.99
C HIS A 104 -5.12 11.20 -30.80
N HIS A 105 -4.76 9.93 -31.00
CA HIS A 105 -4.37 9.06 -29.89
C HIS A 105 -3.07 8.34 -30.25
N LEU A 106 -2.12 8.35 -29.34
CA LEU A 106 -0.90 7.55 -29.45
C LEU A 106 -0.75 6.73 -28.16
N VAL A 107 -0.74 5.41 -28.30
CA VAL A 107 -0.47 4.50 -27.19
C VAL A 107 0.68 3.59 -27.60
N ARG A 108 1.73 3.49 -26.77
CA ARG A 108 2.86 2.62 -27.05
C ARG A 108 3.16 1.72 -25.86
N PHE A 109 3.43 0.46 -26.15
CA PHE A 109 3.85 -0.54 -25.17
C PHE A 109 5.28 -0.95 -25.41
N TYR A 110 6.05 -1.09 -24.33
CA TYR A 110 7.37 -1.71 -24.34
C TYR A 110 7.42 -2.83 -23.31
N PHE A 111 7.78 -4.03 -23.77
CA PHE A 111 7.97 -5.16 -22.87
C PHE A 111 9.27 -5.01 -22.08
N LEU A 112 9.17 -5.01 -20.76
CA LEU A 112 10.32 -4.99 -19.86
C LEU A 112 10.55 -6.37 -19.26
N THR A 113 11.78 -6.86 -19.36
CA THR A 113 12.27 -8.01 -18.60
C THR A 113 12.97 -7.60 -17.31
N ARG A 114 13.21 -6.30 -17.10
CA ARG A 114 13.87 -5.71 -15.93
C ARG A 114 13.47 -4.25 -15.73
N VAL A 115 13.31 -3.82 -14.48
CA VAL A 115 12.90 -2.45 -14.13
C VAL A 115 13.89 -1.37 -14.59
N TYR A 116 15.17 -1.73 -14.70
CA TYR A 116 16.22 -0.86 -15.23
C TYR A 116 17.26 -1.71 -15.95
N SER A 117 17.58 -1.34 -17.19
CA SER A 117 18.52 -2.06 -18.06
C SER A 117 19.01 -1.14 -19.18
N MET A 118 20.01 -1.59 -19.95
CA MET A 118 20.45 -0.87 -21.16
C MET A 118 19.33 -0.72 -22.20
N TYR A 119 18.38 -1.65 -22.24
CA TYR A 119 17.20 -1.52 -23.10
C TYR A 119 16.26 -0.41 -22.60
N LEU A 120 16.07 -0.28 -21.30
CA LEU A 120 15.28 0.85 -20.80
C LEU A 120 15.95 2.20 -21.10
N GLU A 121 17.28 2.25 -21.06
CA GLU A 121 18.03 3.43 -21.48
C GLU A 121 17.77 3.81 -22.94
N SER A 122 17.69 2.84 -23.86
CA SER A 122 17.32 3.13 -25.25
C SER A 122 15.88 3.63 -25.35
N VAL A 123 14.95 3.06 -24.57
CA VAL A 123 13.56 3.55 -24.51
C VAL A 123 13.48 5.00 -24.00
N LEU A 124 14.25 5.37 -22.98
CA LEU A 124 14.32 6.76 -22.50
C LEU A 124 14.97 7.71 -23.52
N ALA A 125 15.95 7.22 -24.28
CA ALA A 125 16.54 7.97 -25.39
C ALA A 125 15.50 8.23 -26.50
N ASP A 126 14.63 7.26 -26.81
CA ASP A 126 13.54 7.45 -27.77
C ASP A 126 12.55 8.54 -27.32
N PHE A 127 12.25 8.64 -26.02
CA PHE A 127 11.40 9.72 -25.50
C PHE A 127 12.06 11.09 -25.60
N THR A 128 13.39 11.12 -25.48
CA THR A 128 14.18 12.36 -25.60
C THR A 128 14.27 12.81 -27.06
N ALA A 129 14.42 11.88 -28.00
CA ALA A 129 14.54 12.16 -29.42
C ALA A 129 13.18 12.35 -30.12
N GLY A 130 12.12 11.77 -29.57
CA GLY A 130 10.78 11.71 -30.15
C GLY A 130 9.73 12.49 -29.35
N PRO A 131 8.44 12.18 -29.56
CA PRO A 131 7.38 12.75 -28.72
C PRO A 131 7.52 12.26 -27.28
N GLN A 132 7.44 13.17 -26.33
CA GLN A 132 7.44 12.87 -24.90
C GLN A 132 6.06 12.34 -24.46
N PRO A 133 5.99 11.33 -23.58
CA PRO A 133 4.72 10.85 -23.07
C PRO A 133 4.02 11.89 -22.20
N ASP A 134 2.70 12.00 -22.35
CA ASP A 134 1.83 12.71 -21.39
C ASP A 134 1.54 11.84 -20.17
N VAL A 135 1.46 10.52 -20.36
CA VAL A 135 1.22 9.53 -19.30
C VAL A 135 2.21 8.39 -19.46
N LEU A 136 2.92 8.06 -18.40
CA LEU A 136 3.80 6.89 -18.34
C LEU A 136 3.30 5.91 -17.28
N ILE A 137 2.86 4.73 -17.71
CA ILE A 137 2.43 3.64 -16.84
C ILE A 137 3.54 2.61 -16.76
N ILE A 138 3.98 2.23 -15.56
CA ILE A 138 5.09 1.29 -15.39
C ILE A 138 4.85 0.27 -14.26
N ASN A 139 5.23 -0.99 -14.53
CA ASN A 139 5.41 -2.04 -13.53
C ASN A 139 6.34 -3.14 -14.06
N SER A 140 7.24 -3.65 -13.22
CA SER A 140 8.05 -4.84 -13.57
C SER A 140 8.37 -5.76 -12.39
N CYS A 141 7.85 -5.47 -11.19
CA CYS A 141 8.23 -6.15 -9.94
C CYS A 141 8.22 -7.68 -10.06
N PHE A 142 7.19 -8.25 -10.69
CA PHE A 142 7.09 -9.70 -10.85
C PHE A 142 8.25 -10.29 -11.67
N TRP A 143 8.65 -9.65 -12.78
CA TRP A 143 9.75 -10.09 -13.62
C TRP A 143 11.10 -9.98 -12.92
N ASP A 144 11.36 -8.85 -12.27
CA ASP A 144 12.61 -8.62 -11.52
C ASP A 144 12.78 -9.64 -10.37
N LEU A 145 11.68 -10.05 -9.73
CA LEU A 145 11.73 -11.00 -8.60
C LEU A 145 11.80 -12.47 -9.02
N THR A 146 11.37 -12.86 -10.22
CA THR A 146 11.19 -14.27 -10.59
C THR A 146 12.17 -14.82 -11.63
N ARG A 147 12.82 -13.96 -12.41
CA ARG A 147 13.60 -14.38 -13.60
C ARG A 147 15.12 -14.23 -13.44
N TYR A 148 15.56 -13.69 -12.31
CA TYR A 148 16.97 -13.46 -11.98
C TYR A 148 17.36 -14.29 -10.76
N THR A 149 18.58 -14.83 -10.76
CA THR A 149 19.01 -15.86 -9.80
C THR A 149 19.81 -15.32 -8.62
N PHE A 150 20.39 -14.12 -8.72
CA PHE A 150 21.24 -13.54 -7.68
C PHE A 150 20.57 -12.32 -7.04
N ALA A 151 20.34 -12.39 -5.72
CA ALA A 151 19.82 -11.32 -4.88
C ALA A 151 18.69 -10.46 -5.52
N PRO A 152 17.61 -11.09 -6.04
CA PRO A 152 16.64 -10.42 -6.91
C PRO A 152 15.98 -9.19 -6.25
N MET A 153 15.68 -9.25 -4.95
CA MET A 153 15.10 -8.13 -4.20
C MET A 153 16.05 -6.94 -4.09
N GLU A 154 17.32 -7.16 -3.76
CA GLU A 154 18.29 -6.08 -3.58
C GLU A 154 18.64 -5.43 -4.93
N GLU A 155 18.77 -6.22 -5.98
CA GLU A 155 18.96 -5.70 -7.33
C GLU A 155 17.73 -4.93 -7.83
N TYR A 156 16.52 -5.42 -7.55
CA TYR A 156 15.28 -4.72 -7.86
C TYR A 156 15.22 -3.35 -7.16
N LYS A 157 15.52 -3.30 -5.84
CA LYS A 157 15.57 -2.07 -5.06
C LYS A 157 16.57 -1.05 -5.63
N ALA A 158 17.77 -1.51 -6.00
CA ALA A 158 18.80 -0.65 -6.58
C ALA A 158 18.43 -0.15 -7.98
N ASN A 159 17.84 -1.00 -8.80
CA ASN A 159 17.41 -0.65 -10.15
C ASN A 159 16.21 0.30 -10.15
N LEU A 160 15.28 0.17 -9.20
CA LEU A 160 14.19 1.13 -8.99
C LEU A 160 14.70 2.54 -8.67
N GLN A 161 15.71 2.65 -7.80
CA GLN A 161 16.32 3.94 -7.48
C GLN A 161 16.92 4.60 -8.73
N LYS A 162 17.61 3.81 -9.56
CA LYS A 162 18.13 4.29 -10.85
C LYS A 162 17.00 4.73 -11.77
N LEU A 163 15.97 3.89 -11.93
CA LEU A 163 14.81 4.20 -12.76
C LEU A 163 14.18 5.54 -12.36
N PHE A 164 13.76 5.71 -11.11
CA PHE A 164 13.04 6.93 -10.69
C PHE A 164 13.92 8.18 -10.79
N SER A 165 15.22 8.06 -10.51
CA SER A 165 16.17 9.14 -10.78
C SER A 165 16.34 9.46 -12.27
N ARG A 166 16.16 8.48 -13.16
CA ARG A 166 16.29 8.68 -14.61
C ARG A 166 15.00 9.22 -15.23
N LEU A 167 13.83 8.77 -14.78
CA LEU A 167 12.54 9.30 -15.23
C LEU A 167 12.42 10.80 -14.98
N SER A 168 12.81 11.27 -13.79
CA SER A 168 12.79 12.71 -13.45
C SER A 168 13.72 13.58 -14.29
N LYS A 169 14.69 12.98 -14.99
CA LYS A 169 15.62 13.67 -15.89
C LYS A 169 15.22 13.56 -17.36
N ALA A 170 14.64 12.43 -17.75
CA ALA A 170 14.34 12.11 -19.14
C ALA A 170 12.97 12.64 -19.59
N LEU A 171 12.01 12.76 -18.67
CA LEU A 171 10.63 13.11 -18.99
C LEU A 171 10.33 14.59 -18.72
N ASN A 172 9.28 15.08 -19.38
CA ASN A 172 8.71 16.38 -19.08
C ASN A 172 8.17 16.39 -17.63
N PRO A 173 8.41 17.45 -16.82
CA PRO A 173 7.81 17.60 -15.49
C PRO A 173 6.28 17.47 -15.44
N GLU A 174 5.58 17.79 -16.54
CA GLU A 174 4.12 17.64 -16.66
C GLU A 174 3.67 16.21 -17.01
N CYS A 175 4.59 15.28 -17.24
CA CYS A 175 4.27 13.89 -17.51
C CYS A 175 3.67 13.24 -16.27
N LEU A 176 2.47 12.66 -16.41
CA LEU A 176 1.85 11.89 -15.35
C LEU A 176 2.48 10.49 -15.29
N ILE A 177 3.39 10.28 -14.33
CA ILE A 177 4.05 9.00 -14.11
C ILE A 177 3.25 8.19 -13.10
N LEU A 178 2.74 7.03 -13.53
CA LEU A 178 1.95 6.10 -12.74
C LEU A 178 2.77 4.82 -12.49
N TRP A 179 3.25 4.67 -11.25
CA TRP A 179 3.80 3.42 -10.76
C TRP A 179 2.66 2.49 -10.34
N ASN A 180 2.41 1.46 -11.14
CA ASN A 180 1.44 0.45 -10.77
C ASN A 180 2.11 -0.57 -9.85
N MET A 181 1.50 -0.89 -8.72
CA MET A 181 1.92 -2.05 -7.94
C MET A 181 1.55 -3.35 -8.66
N THR A 182 2.28 -4.42 -8.39
CA THR A 182 1.99 -5.74 -8.97
C THR A 182 0.76 -6.36 -8.30
N MET A 183 -0.18 -6.82 -9.12
CA MET A 183 -1.37 -7.54 -8.67
C MET A 183 -1.01 -8.81 -7.88
N PRO A 184 -1.93 -9.38 -7.06
CA PRO A 184 -1.66 -10.58 -6.27
C PRO A 184 -1.41 -11.82 -7.15
N GLY A 185 -0.14 -12.07 -7.46
CA GLY A 185 0.31 -13.23 -8.21
C GLY A 185 0.49 -14.48 -7.34
N GLY A 186 0.77 -15.58 -8.00
CA GLY A 186 1.21 -16.84 -7.40
C GLY A 186 2.02 -17.61 -8.44
N TYR A 187 2.20 -18.91 -8.20
CA TYR A 187 3.04 -19.73 -9.06
C TYR A 187 2.44 -21.12 -9.25
N LYS A 188 2.84 -21.76 -10.34
CA LYS A 188 2.77 -23.20 -10.55
C LYS A 188 4.18 -23.80 -10.52
N ASP A 189 4.28 -25.05 -10.09
CA ASP A 189 5.54 -25.74 -9.79
C ASP A 189 6.57 -25.79 -10.92
N ALA A 190 6.17 -25.56 -12.18
CA ALA A 190 7.00 -25.78 -13.36
C ALA A 190 7.74 -24.52 -13.90
N GLU A 191 7.45 -23.32 -13.40
CA GLU A 191 7.90 -22.07 -14.08
C GLU A 191 8.90 -21.20 -13.30
N ILE A 192 9.18 -21.53 -12.04
CA ILE A 192 10.00 -20.71 -11.13
C ILE A 192 11.02 -21.59 -10.40
N PRO A 193 12.30 -21.19 -10.31
CA PRO A 193 13.31 -21.91 -9.53
C PRO A 193 12.86 -22.19 -8.09
N GLN A 194 13.11 -23.41 -7.58
CA GLN A 194 12.65 -23.91 -6.28
C GLN A 194 12.95 -22.94 -5.10
N HIS A 195 14.06 -22.18 -5.17
CA HIS A 195 14.48 -21.25 -4.12
C HIS A 195 13.67 -19.94 -4.07
N ILE A 196 13.02 -19.52 -5.17
CA ILE A 196 12.15 -18.32 -5.23
C ILE A 196 10.71 -18.69 -4.80
N LYS A 197 10.37 -19.98 -4.90
CA LYS A 197 9.01 -20.51 -4.77
C LYS A 197 8.36 -20.24 -3.40
N TYR A 198 9.11 -20.34 -2.30
CA TYR A 198 8.52 -20.28 -0.96
C TYR A 198 8.13 -18.87 -0.51
N ASN A 199 8.76 -17.82 -1.05
CA ASN A 199 8.57 -16.45 -0.59
C ASN A 199 7.96 -15.48 -1.61
N LEU A 200 7.74 -15.88 -2.86
CA LEU A 200 7.32 -14.94 -3.92
C LEU A 200 6.12 -14.05 -3.57
N LYS A 201 5.10 -14.56 -2.85
CA LYS A 201 3.97 -13.74 -2.41
C LYS A 201 4.41 -12.63 -1.45
N TRP A 202 5.30 -12.97 -0.52
CA TRP A 202 5.89 -12.02 0.42
C TRP A 202 6.86 -11.07 -0.29
N ASP A 203 7.67 -11.58 -1.21
CA ASP A 203 8.59 -10.78 -2.01
C ASP A 203 7.83 -9.75 -2.86
N VAL A 204 6.71 -10.14 -3.49
CA VAL A 204 5.85 -9.19 -4.23
C VAL A 204 5.27 -8.13 -3.30
N VAL A 205 4.85 -8.50 -2.08
CA VAL A 205 4.35 -7.52 -1.09
C VAL A 205 5.47 -6.60 -0.62
N GLU A 206 6.66 -7.11 -0.33
CA GLU A 206 7.83 -6.30 0.03
C GLU A 206 8.24 -5.38 -1.11
N GLY A 207 8.34 -5.91 -2.33
CA GLY A 207 8.70 -5.14 -3.53
C GLY A 207 7.67 -4.06 -3.86
N ASN A 208 6.37 -4.35 -3.70
CA ASN A 208 5.31 -3.36 -3.81
C ASN A 208 5.45 -2.28 -2.73
N PHE A 209 5.65 -2.66 -1.47
CA PHE A 209 5.82 -1.71 -0.36
C PHE A 209 7.03 -0.78 -0.58
N TYR A 210 8.18 -1.36 -0.95
CA TYR A 210 9.39 -0.60 -1.21
C TYR A 210 9.21 0.35 -2.40
N SER A 211 8.72 -0.17 -3.53
CA SER A 211 8.53 0.63 -4.75
C SER A 211 7.54 1.78 -4.55
N ALA A 212 6.46 1.56 -3.79
CA ALA A 212 5.50 2.61 -3.42
C ALA A 212 6.13 3.70 -2.56
N THR A 213 6.89 3.30 -1.54
CA THR A 213 7.58 4.22 -0.64
C THR A 213 8.58 5.07 -1.41
N LEU A 214 9.33 4.43 -2.33
CA LEU A 214 10.29 5.12 -3.18
C LEU A 214 9.60 6.04 -4.18
N ALA A 215 8.49 5.63 -4.80
CA ALA A 215 7.75 6.46 -5.75
C ALA A 215 7.29 7.77 -5.09
N ASN A 216 6.79 7.69 -3.86
CA ASN A 216 6.43 8.87 -3.08
C ASN A 216 7.62 9.83 -2.83
N GLN A 217 8.84 9.32 -2.66
CA GLN A 217 10.05 10.17 -2.52
C GLN A 217 10.39 10.93 -3.80
N TYR A 218 9.98 10.41 -4.97
CA TYR A 218 10.18 11.04 -6.27
C TYR A 218 8.93 11.75 -6.79
N SER A 219 7.89 11.91 -5.96
CA SER A 219 6.59 12.49 -6.36
C SER A 219 5.97 11.79 -7.58
N ILE A 220 6.14 10.47 -7.65
CA ILE A 220 5.51 9.60 -8.65
C ILE A 220 4.21 9.06 -8.07
N ASP A 221 3.14 9.11 -8.86
CA ASP A 221 1.83 8.60 -8.48
C ASP A 221 1.85 7.08 -8.39
N VAL A 222 1.08 6.53 -7.44
CA VAL A 222 1.04 5.10 -7.17
C VAL A 222 -0.39 4.59 -7.26
N LEU A 223 -0.64 3.62 -8.14
CA LEU A 223 -1.88 2.84 -8.09
C LEU A 223 -1.64 1.47 -7.45
N ASP A 224 -2.30 1.23 -6.32
CA ASP A 224 -2.23 -0.03 -5.60
C ASP A 224 -3.15 -1.10 -6.22
N MET A 225 -2.70 -1.65 -7.34
CA MET A 225 -3.38 -2.78 -7.99
C MET A 225 -3.34 -4.04 -7.11
N HIS A 226 -2.41 -4.15 -6.16
CA HIS A 226 -2.43 -5.28 -5.23
C HIS A 226 -3.69 -5.20 -4.36
N TYR A 227 -3.96 -4.04 -3.78
CA TYR A 227 -5.15 -3.76 -3.00
C TYR A 227 -6.43 -4.02 -3.82
N HIS A 228 -6.54 -3.44 -5.02
CA HIS A 228 -7.78 -3.54 -5.80
C HIS A 228 -8.15 -4.96 -6.24
N PHE A 229 -7.18 -5.88 -6.30
CA PHE A 229 -7.37 -7.24 -6.81
C PHE A 229 -7.22 -8.36 -5.75
N ARG A 230 -6.86 -8.03 -4.49
CA ARG A 230 -6.67 -9.02 -3.40
C ARG A 230 -7.89 -9.89 -3.09
N LEU A 231 -9.10 -9.39 -3.37
CA LEU A 231 -10.36 -10.11 -3.16
C LEU A 231 -10.97 -10.66 -4.46
N GLU A 232 -10.24 -10.59 -5.57
CA GLU A 232 -10.71 -11.03 -6.88
C GLU A 232 -9.89 -12.20 -7.45
N LEU A 233 -9.26 -13.01 -6.60
CA LEU A 233 -8.39 -14.12 -7.01
C LEU A 233 -9.08 -15.14 -7.93
N GLN A 234 -10.42 -15.22 -7.92
CA GLN A 234 -11.21 -16.02 -8.87
C GLN A 234 -11.09 -15.56 -10.33
N ARG A 235 -10.69 -14.30 -10.57
CA ARG A 235 -10.41 -13.72 -11.89
C ARG A 235 -9.02 -14.10 -12.41
N ARG A 236 -8.16 -14.64 -11.56
CA ARG A 236 -6.80 -15.03 -11.91
C ARG A 236 -6.82 -16.33 -12.69
N CYS A 237 -6.03 -16.37 -13.76
CA CYS A 237 -5.86 -17.53 -14.60
C CYS A 237 -5.24 -18.70 -13.82
N ARG A 238 -5.39 -19.90 -14.38
CA ARG A 238 -4.90 -21.13 -13.77
C ARG A 238 -3.38 -21.17 -13.65
N ASP A 239 -2.63 -20.37 -14.39
CA ASP A 239 -1.17 -20.26 -14.26
C ASP A 239 -0.74 -19.46 -13.01
N ALA A 240 -1.72 -18.95 -12.24
CA ALA A 240 -1.51 -18.18 -11.03
C ALA A 240 -0.83 -16.81 -11.25
N ILE A 241 -0.56 -16.40 -12.50
CA ILE A 241 0.13 -15.14 -12.82
C ILE A 241 -0.79 -14.21 -13.61
N HIS A 242 -1.42 -14.72 -14.68
CA HIS A 242 -2.26 -13.93 -15.58
C HIS A 242 -3.68 -13.78 -15.04
N TRP A 243 -4.44 -12.85 -15.63
CA TRP A 243 -5.78 -12.49 -15.20
C TRP A 243 -6.76 -12.47 -16.37
N ASP A 244 -8.04 -12.67 -16.08
CA ASP A 244 -9.10 -12.67 -17.09
C ASP A 244 -9.38 -11.25 -17.65
N GLN A 245 -10.21 -11.21 -18.69
CA GLN A 245 -10.58 -9.98 -19.39
C GLN A 245 -11.36 -8.99 -18.50
N LEU A 246 -12.07 -9.46 -17.48
CA LEU A 246 -12.84 -8.61 -16.59
C LEU A 246 -11.92 -7.92 -15.57
N ALA A 247 -10.87 -8.61 -15.11
CA ALA A 247 -9.83 -8.00 -14.31
C ALA A 247 -9.04 -6.95 -15.09
N HIS A 248 -8.67 -7.23 -16.34
CA HIS A 248 -7.96 -6.24 -17.17
C HIS A 248 -8.83 -5.02 -17.49
N ARG A 249 -10.14 -5.19 -17.77
CA ARG A 249 -11.03 -4.02 -17.90
C ARG A 249 -11.08 -3.22 -16.61
N LYS A 250 -11.24 -3.85 -15.45
CA LYS A 250 -11.21 -3.15 -14.16
C LYS A 250 -9.90 -2.38 -13.97
N TYR A 251 -8.77 -2.97 -14.35
CA TYR A 251 -7.46 -2.32 -14.30
C TYR A 251 -7.44 -1.03 -15.13
N THR A 252 -7.87 -1.11 -16.39
CA THR A 252 -7.96 0.06 -17.29
C THR A 252 -8.90 1.14 -16.73
N GLN A 253 -10.03 0.75 -16.13
CA GLN A 253 -10.97 1.70 -15.51
C GLN A 253 -10.34 2.45 -14.33
N LEU A 254 -9.57 1.76 -13.49
CA LEU A 254 -8.82 2.37 -12.39
C LEU A 254 -7.74 3.34 -12.91
N LEU A 255 -7.03 2.96 -13.97
CA LEU A 255 -6.05 3.84 -14.62
C LEU A 255 -6.71 5.11 -15.17
N LEU A 256 -7.78 4.98 -15.94
CA LEU A 256 -8.48 6.14 -16.51
C LEU A 256 -9.08 7.04 -15.43
N ALA A 257 -9.60 6.47 -14.35
CA ALA A 257 -10.10 7.24 -13.21
C ALA A 257 -8.98 8.06 -12.57
N HIS A 258 -7.80 7.45 -12.37
CA HIS A 258 -6.64 8.14 -11.79
C HIS A 258 -6.08 9.21 -12.74
N ILE A 259 -6.01 8.93 -14.04
CA ILE A 259 -5.59 9.91 -15.05
C ILE A 259 -6.55 11.11 -15.07
N ALA A 260 -7.86 10.86 -15.07
CA ALA A 260 -8.86 11.92 -14.99
C ALA A 260 -8.69 12.76 -13.73
N GLN A 261 -8.50 12.12 -12.57
CA GLN A 261 -8.23 12.79 -11.31
C GLN A 261 -6.95 13.63 -11.37
N GLY A 262 -5.85 13.09 -11.89
CA GLY A 262 -4.56 13.78 -12.03
C GLY A 262 -4.64 15.02 -12.92
N TRP A 263 -5.54 15.02 -13.92
CA TRP A 263 -5.81 16.19 -14.76
C TRP A 263 -6.97 17.06 -14.30
N GLY A 264 -7.60 16.76 -13.16
CA GLY A 264 -8.74 17.51 -12.64
C GLY A 264 -10.01 17.41 -13.52
N VAL A 265 -10.14 16.33 -14.30
CA VAL A 265 -11.30 16.04 -15.15
C VAL A 265 -12.28 15.14 -14.39
N GLU A 266 -13.58 15.46 -14.44
CA GLU A 266 -14.59 14.65 -13.78
C GLU A 266 -14.70 13.26 -14.44
N ALA A 267 -14.55 12.20 -13.63
CA ALA A 267 -14.74 10.84 -14.12
C ALA A 267 -16.22 10.57 -14.43
N PRO A 268 -16.55 9.74 -15.44
CA PRO A 268 -17.93 9.41 -15.77
C PRO A 268 -18.65 8.81 -14.56
N GLN A 269 -19.69 9.48 -14.09
CA GLN A 269 -20.54 8.91 -13.06
C GLN A 269 -21.33 7.74 -13.63
N LYS A 270 -21.38 6.63 -12.89
CA LYS A 270 -22.31 5.55 -13.19
C LYS A 270 -23.71 6.18 -13.21
N LYS A 271 -24.35 6.27 -14.37
CA LYS A 271 -25.79 6.50 -14.43
C LYS A 271 -26.40 5.39 -13.59
N GLY A 272 -26.87 5.74 -12.39
CA GLY A 272 -27.73 4.84 -11.62
C GLY A 272 -28.81 4.38 -12.58
N VAL A 273 -29.18 3.10 -12.50
CA VAL A 273 -30.35 2.59 -13.21
C VAL A 273 -31.52 3.46 -12.76
N SER A 274 -31.82 4.49 -13.53
CA SER A 274 -33.04 5.25 -13.43
C SER A 274 -34.14 4.25 -13.74
N ASP A 275 -35.08 4.09 -12.81
CA ASP A 275 -36.33 3.37 -12.99
C ASP A 275 -36.90 3.69 -14.38
N HIS A 276 -36.65 2.80 -15.34
CA HIS A 276 -37.41 2.77 -16.56
C HIS A 276 -38.74 2.12 -16.21
N HIS A 277 -39.68 3.00 -15.88
CA HIS A 277 -41.10 2.74 -15.96
C HIS A 277 -41.41 1.91 -17.22
N ASP A 278 -42.18 0.85 -16.99
CA ASP A 278 -42.81 0.00 -17.99
C ASP A 278 -43.20 0.76 -19.26
N GLN A 279 -42.47 0.50 -20.35
CA GLN A 279 -43.05 0.60 -21.68
C GLN A 279 -43.23 -0.81 -22.22
N ALA A 280 -44.48 -1.25 -22.18
CA ALA A 280 -44.97 -2.49 -22.72
C ALA A 280 -44.63 -2.60 -24.22
N VAL A 281 -43.89 -3.65 -24.58
CA VAL A 281 -43.77 -4.11 -25.97
C VAL A 281 -44.71 -5.32 -26.16
N PRO A 282 -45.55 -5.37 -27.22
CA PRO A 282 -46.60 -6.40 -27.35
C PRO A 282 -45.99 -7.75 -27.71
N ARG A 283 -46.23 -8.76 -26.85
CA ARG A 283 -45.86 -10.16 -27.11
C ARG A 283 -46.73 -10.76 -28.22
N LYS A 284 -46.11 -11.07 -29.36
CA LYS A 284 -46.68 -11.92 -30.41
C LYS A 284 -46.90 -13.33 -29.86
N LYS A 285 -48.12 -13.86 -30.09
CA LYS A 285 -48.56 -15.20 -29.71
C LYS A 285 -47.79 -16.27 -30.50
N ALA A 286 -47.15 -17.19 -29.80
CA ALA A 286 -46.77 -18.49 -30.35
C ALA A 286 -47.23 -19.58 -29.37
N THR A 287 -48.18 -20.36 -29.85
CA THR A 287 -48.82 -21.52 -29.24
C THR A 287 -47.83 -22.68 -29.08
N ARG A 288 -47.75 -23.29 -27.88
CA ARG A 288 -47.35 -24.70 -27.79
C ARG A 288 -47.96 -25.39 -26.57
N LYS A 289 -48.34 -26.64 -26.83
CA LYS A 289 -49.30 -27.49 -26.13
C LYS A 289 -48.93 -27.87 -24.70
N ARG A 290 -50.00 -27.94 -23.91
CA ARG A 290 -50.19 -28.47 -22.55
C ARG A 290 -49.87 -29.97 -22.46
N ARG A 291 -49.16 -30.40 -21.40
CA ARG A 291 -49.33 -31.73 -20.79
C ARG A 291 -49.39 -31.55 -19.28
N LYS A 292 -50.48 -32.09 -18.70
CA LYS A 292 -50.91 -32.01 -17.30
C LYS A 292 -50.29 -33.15 -16.47
N ALA A 293 -50.06 -32.90 -15.18
CA ALA A 293 -50.37 -33.79 -14.04
C ALA A 293 -50.07 -32.99 -12.74
N SER A 294 -51.07 -32.45 -12.04
CA SER A 294 -51.68 -32.96 -10.77
C SER A 294 -50.78 -32.72 -9.54
N LEU A 295 -51.19 -32.21 -8.37
CA LEU A 295 -52.38 -31.60 -7.73
C LEU A 295 -51.88 -31.15 -6.31
N PRO A 296 -52.67 -30.56 -5.39
CA PRO A 296 -52.37 -29.29 -4.70
C PRO A 296 -52.12 -29.43 -3.18
N ILE A 297 -51.93 -28.30 -2.48
CA ILE A 297 -52.48 -27.91 -1.15
C ILE A 297 -51.81 -26.55 -0.78
N GLN A 298 -52.46 -25.39 -0.83
CA GLN A 298 -53.47 -24.76 0.06
C GLN A 298 -52.92 -24.02 1.30
N HIS A 299 -53.38 -22.76 1.39
CA HIS A 299 -53.46 -21.81 2.53
C HIS A 299 -52.18 -21.03 2.90
N GLY A 300 -52.17 -19.70 3.04
CA GLY A 300 -53.25 -18.70 3.09
C GLY A 300 -53.02 -17.73 4.27
N ALA A 301 -52.91 -16.43 3.98
CA ALA A 301 -53.19 -15.24 4.81
C ALA A 301 -52.25 -14.09 4.35
N LYS A 302 -52.70 -13.08 3.58
CA LYS A 302 -53.45 -11.87 4.01
C LYS A 302 -52.79 -11.15 5.20
N GLU A 303 -52.60 -9.85 5.23
CA GLU A 303 -52.77 -8.70 4.32
C GLU A 303 -52.26 -7.49 5.14
N VAL A 304 -52.15 -6.34 4.47
CA VAL A 304 -52.30 -4.96 4.98
C VAL A 304 -51.06 -4.09 4.77
N GLN A 305 -51.23 -3.29 3.73
CA GLN A 305 -50.48 -2.13 3.29
C GLN A 305 -51.13 -0.90 3.92
N MET A 306 -50.35 0.07 4.40
CA MET A 306 -50.87 1.41 4.65
C MET A 306 -49.79 2.46 4.36
N SER A 307 -49.99 3.14 3.24
CA SER A 307 -49.22 4.26 2.73
C SER A 307 -49.68 5.58 3.36
N LEU A 308 -48.75 6.49 3.64
CA LEU A 308 -49.03 7.92 3.79
C LEU A 308 -47.88 8.72 3.15
N SER A 309 -48.22 9.41 2.08
CA SER A 309 -47.43 10.38 1.32
C SER A 309 -47.65 11.79 1.87
N ILE A 310 -46.66 12.69 1.70
CA ILE A 310 -46.74 14.17 1.66
C ILE A 310 -45.31 14.74 1.38
N PRO A 311 -45.15 15.95 0.78
CA PRO A 311 -44.33 16.15 -0.43
C PRO A 311 -43.04 16.99 -0.28
N CYS A 312 -42.29 17.04 -1.39
CA CYS A 312 -41.04 17.79 -1.66
C CYS A 312 -41.15 19.32 -1.51
N PRO A 313 -39.98 19.99 -1.44
CA PRO A 313 -39.77 21.27 -2.12
C PRO A 313 -38.65 21.24 -3.16
N GLU A 314 -38.87 22.11 -4.14
CA GLU A 314 -38.21 22.39 -5.42
C GLU A 314 -37.01 23.35 -5.26
N TYR A 315 -35.95 23.23 -6.06
CA TYR A 315 -34.96 24.30 -6.26
C TYR A 315 -34.41 24.37 -7.70
N VAL A 316 -34.90 25.38 -8.41
CA VAL A 316 -34.25 26.38 -9.30
C VAL A 316 -33.07 25.95 -10.18
N LYS A 317 -33.33 25.98 -11.51
CA LYS A 317 -32.37 26.06 -12.62
C LYS A 317 -31.79 27.47 -12.78
N VAL A 318 -30.53 27.57 -13.15
CA VAL A 318 -29.92 28.78 -13.74
C VAL A 318 -29.35 28.42 -15.11
N ASN A 319 -29.77 29.16 -16.12
CA ASN A 319 -29.35 29.10 -17.53
C ASN A 319 -27.97 29.74 -17.73
N GLY A 320 -27.24 29.26 -18.74
CA GLY A 320 -26.08 29.92 -19.32
C GLY A 320 -25.79 29.34 -20.70
N ASP A 321 -26.25 30.03 -21.74
CA ASP A 321 -26.07 29.73 -23.16
C ASP A 321 -24.78 30.35 -23.73
N CYS A 322 -24.37 29.79 -24.89
CA CYS A 322 -23.56 30.36 -25.97
C CYS A 322 -22.02 30.43 -25.82
N HIS A 323 -21.27 29.72 -26.68
CA HIS A 323 -20.96 30.17 -28.04
C HIS A 323 -20.30 29.08 -28.91
N HIS A 324 -20.76 29.01 -30.15
CA HIS A 324 -20.20 28.28 -31.29
C HIS A 324 -18.79 28.77 -31.67
N PHE A 325 -17.90 27.84 -32.02
CA PHE A 325 -17.01 28.01 -33.18
C PHE A 325 -16.75 26.65 -33.83
N ALA A 326 -17.20 26.52 -35.07
CA ALA A 326 -16.84 25.47 -36.00
C ALA A 326 -15.59 25.89 -36.76
N SER A 327 -14.69 24.95 -37.07
CA SER A 327 -13.94 24.99 -38.33
C SER A 327 -13.53 23.59 -38.74
N ASP A 328 -14.04 23.22 -39.90
CA ASP A 328 -13.68 22.07 -40.73
C ASP A 328 -12.24 22.20 -41.23
N ILE A 329 -11.42 21.15 -41.10
CA ILE A 329 -10.40 20.79 -42.10
C ILE A 329 -10.27 19.26 -42.13
N GLN A 330 -10.68 18.65 -43.25
CA GLN A 330 -10.34 17.27 -43.60
C GLN A 330 -9.04 17.19 -44.45
N PRO A 331 -8.40 16.01 -44.51
CA PRO A 331 -6.97 15.85 -44.81
C PRO A 331 -6.70 15.42 -46.27
N GLN A 332 -5.44 15.54 -46.70
CA GLN A 332 -4.91 14.84 -47.87
C GLN A 332 -3.55 14.17 -47.55
N PRO A 333 -3.21 13.05 -48.21
CA PRO A 333 -2.23 12.06 -47.75
C PRO A 333 -0.89 12.13 -48.51
N GLY A 334 0.19 11.58 -47.93
CA GLY A 334 1.41 11.35 -48.70
C GLY A 334 2.64 10.84 -47.95
N PHE A 335 3.08 9.65 -48.38
CA PHE A 335 4.47 9.15 -48.45
C PHE A 335 5.11 8.42 -47.26
N PHE A 336 5.10 7.09 -47.43
CA PHE A 336 6.09 6.09 -46.98
C PHE A 336 7.51 6.40 -47.47
N TYR A 337 8.55 6.13 -46.65
CA TYR A 337 9.56 5.06 -46.83
C TYR A 337 10.68 5.14 -45.74
N PRO A 338 11.59 4.13 -45.60
CA PRO A 338 12.07 3.62 -44.31
C PRO A 338 13.58 3.84 -44.10
N GLY A 339 14.11 3.43 -42.94
CA GLY A 339 15.55 3.44 -42.70
C GLY A 339 15.97 2.64 -41.47
N TYR A 340 16.14 1.33 -41.66
CA TYR A 340 16.93 0.46 -40.79
C TYR A 340 18.42 0.75 -40.97
N VAL A 341 19.20 0.72 -39.89
CA VAL A 341 20.62 0.31 -39.94
C VAL A 341 20.91 -0.55 -38.71
N SER A 342 21.09 -1.85 -38.94
CA SER A 342 21.69 -2.80 -38.01
C SER A 342 23.20 -2.62 -37.99
N PHE A 343 23.81 -2.67 -36.80
CA PHE A 343 25.26 -2.86 -36.65
C PHE A 343 25.52 -4.24 -36.05
N GLU A 344 25.95 -5.15 -36.91
CA GLU A 344 26.73 -6.33 -36.52
C GLU A 344 28.15 -5.87 -36.18
N MET A 345 28.72 -6.39 -35.08
CA MET A 345 30.15 -6.60 -34.98
C MET A 345 30.42 -7.95 -34.32
N ASN A 346 30.85 -8.89 -35.18
CA ASN A 346 31.66 -10.03 -34.81
C ASN A 346 33.04 -9.54 -34.38
N HIS A 347 33.53 -10.01 -33.23
CA HIS A 347 34.94 -10.33 -33.08
C HIS A 347 35.11 -11.61 -32.26
N THR A 348 35.65 -12.60 -32.95
CA THR A 348 36.32 -13.80 -32.45
C THR A 348 37.63 -13.43 -31.74
N GLY A 349 38.04 -14.22 -30.75
CA GLY A 349 39.36 -14.10 -30.13
C GLY A 349 39.52 -14.92 -28.85
N ASP A 350 40.09 -16.11 -29.00
CA ASP A 350 40.46 -17.11 -28.01
C ASP A 350 41.17 -16.59 -26.74
N ALA A 351 40.95 -17.26 -25.60
CA ALA A 351 42.03 -17.92 -24.83
C ALA A 351 41.48 -18.65 -23.60
N ALA A 352 41.82 -19.93 -23.52
CA ALA A 352 41.71 -20.77 -22.34
C ALA A 352 42.70 -20.35 -21.25
N ALA A 353 42.28 -20.46 -19.98
CA ALA A 353 43.18 -20.75 -18.87
C ALA A 353 42.36 -21.38 -17.74
N ASP A 354 42.63 -22.66 -17.52
CA ASP A 354 42.40 -23.38 -16.27
C ASP A 354 43.02 -22.61 -15.11
N ASP A 355 42.34 -22.59 -13.95
CA ASP A 355 43.05 -22.65 -12.68
C ASP A 355 42.20 -23.34 -11.61
N HIS A 356 42.68 -24.54 -11.24
CA HIS A 356 42.35 -25.23 -10.02
C HIS A 356 42.90 -24.44 -8.83
N PHE A 357 42.05 -24.14 -7.84
CA PHE A 357 42.55 -23.88 -6.47
C PHE A 357 41.66 -24.56 -5.43
N THR A 358 42.23 -25.58 -4.80
CA THR A 358 41.72 -26.28 -3.62
C THR A 358 42.19 -25.61 -2.34
N SER A 359 41.34 -25.73 -1.31
CA SER A 359 41.59 -25.65 0.14
C SER A 359 42.16 -24.35 0.73
N ASP A 360 41.37 -23.66 1.57
CA ASP A 360 41.39 -23.90 3.02
C ASP A 360 40.34 -23.10 3.80
N SER A 361 39.66 -23.79 4.72
CA SER A 361 38.79 -23.22 5.74
C SER A 361 39.60 -22.59 6.88
N PRO A 362 39.00 -21.64 7.60
CA PRO A 362 38.97 -21.78 9.06
C PRO A 362 37.54 -21.78 9.59
N ARG A 363 37.28 -22.78 10.44
CA ARG A 363 36.12 -22.92 11.32
C ARG A 363 36.01 -21.71 12.27
N LEU A 364 34.82 -21.11 12.37
CA LEU A 364 34.36 -20.45 13.58
C LEU A 364 32.94 -20.92 13.88
N ALA A 365 32.76 -21.33 15.13
CA ALA A 365 31.65 -22.13 15.63
C ALA A 365 30.41 -21.30 15.99
N GLY A 366 29.24 -21.90 15.77
CA GLY A 366 28.11 -22.00 16.69
C GLY A 366 27.50 -20.71 17.26
N ALA A 367 26.38 -20.28 16.69
CA ALA A 367 25.35 -19.54 17.42
C ALA A 367 24.09 -20.42 17.52
N SER A 368 23.84 -20.91 18.72
CA SER A 368 22.71 -21.76 19.14
C SER A 368 21.39 -20.99 19.17
N MET A 369 20.30 -21.63 18.71
CA MET A 369 18.92 -21.20 18.99
C MET A 369 18.55 -21.37 20.48
N PRO A 370 17.57 -20.62 21.02
CA PRO A 370 17.22 -20.64 22.45
C PRO A 370 16.61 -21.97 22.89
N GLY A 371 17.02 -22.41 24.08
CA GLY A 371 16.76 -23.74 24.61
C GLY A 371 15.30 -24.05 24.95
N TYR A 372 14.91 -25.28 24.63
CA TYR A 372 13.74 -25.96 25.18
C TYR A 372 14.04 -26.41 26.62
N HIS A 373 13.31 -25.85 27.59
CA HIS A 373 13.29 -26.36 28.96
C HIS A 373 12.41 -27.61 29.02
N SER A 374 13.01 -28.79 29.28
CA SER A 374 12.25 -29.99 29.65
C SER A 374 12.06 -30.04 31.17
N ILE A 375 10.80 -30.07 31.61
CA ILE A 375 10.43 -30.33 33.00
C ILE A 375 10.02 -31.81 33.05
N LYS A 376 10.88 -32.65 33.62
CA LYS A 376 10.54 -34.05 33.94
C LYS A 376 9.56 -34.07 35.11
N ARG A 377 8.31 -34.49 34.87
CA ARG A 377 7.42 -35.02 35.91
C ARG A 377 7.25 -36.53 35.73
N LYS A 378 7.50 -37.26 36.80
CA LYS A 378 7.26 -38.70 36.93
C LYS A 378 5.76 -38.97 37.06
N GLY A 379 5.27 -39.99 36.34
CA GLY A 379 4.13 -40.79 36.78
C GLY A 379 2.97 -40.87 35.78
N VAL A 380 2.79 -42.07 35.23
CA VAL A 380 1.59 -42.61 34.55
C VAL A 380 1.41 -42.16 33.08
N TRP A 381 1.22 -43.17 32.22
CA TRP A 381 1.28 -43.14 30.76
C TRP A 381 0.35 -42.10 30.10
N SER A 382 0.95 -41.12 29.42
CA SER A 382 0.37 -40.48 28.25
C SER A 382 1.48 -40.32 27.21
N LEU A 383 1.58 -41.26 26.27
CA LEU A 383 2.48 -41.22 25.11
C LEU A 383 2.06 -40.15 24.08
N LEU A 384 1.46 -39.05 24.52
CA LEU A 384 1.14 -37.91 23.66
C LEU A 384 2.29 -36.91 23.81
N GLU A 385 3.11 -36.77 22.78
CA GLU A 385 4.30 -35.91 22.87
C GLU A 385 3.95 -34.43 22.64
N GLU A 386 2.93 -34.13 21.82
CA GLU A 386 2.54 -32.76 21.52
C GLU A 386 1.04 -32.61 21.16
N GLN A 387 0.42 -31.51 21.61
CA GLN A 387 -0.88 -31.03 21.11
C GLN A 387 -0.65 -29.86 20.17
N VAL A 388 -1.12 -29.99 18.93
CA VAL A 388 -0.88 -29.04 17.85
C VAL A 388 -2.21 -28.46 17.37
N PHE A 389 -2.30 -27.13 17.36
CA PHE A 389 -3.45 -26.40 16.82
C PHE A 389 -3.10 -25.78 15.47
N ARG A 390 -3.99 -25.95 14.49
CA ARG A 390 -3.83 -25.41 13.14
C ARG A 390 -5.15 -24.85 12.60
N GLU A 391 -5.06 -23.98 11.61
CA GLU A 391 -6.22 -23.44 10.91
C GLU A 391 -6.46 -24.22 9.60
N PRO A 392 -7.71 -24.33 9.11
CA PRO A 392 -7.98 -24.92 7.80
C PRO A 392 -7.16 -24.26 6.68
N GLY A 393 -6.64 -25.07 5.75
CA GLY A 393 -5.80 -24.63 4.64
C GLY A 393 -4.31 -24.48 4.95
N THR A 394 -3.92 -24.57 6.24
CA THR A 394 -2.50 -24.60 6.65
C THR A 394 -1.90 -26.00 6.49
N ASP A 395 -0.62 -26.13 6.83
CA ASP A 395 0.15 -27.38 6.81
C ASP A 395 0.57 -27.82 8.22
N VAL A 396 0.85 -29.11 8.34
CA VAL A 396 1.43 -29.71 9.55
C VAL A 396 2.52 -30.69 9.14
N MET A 397 3.60 -30.69 9.91
CA MET A 397 4.70 -31.62 9.77
C MET A 397 4.65 -32.58 10.96
N ILE A 398 4.71 -33.87 10.67
CA ILE A 398 4.84 -34.94 11.65
C ILE A 398 6.33 -35.32 11.66
N PRO A 399 7.05 -35.02 12.76
CA PRO A 399 8.47 -35.33 12.89
C PRO A 399 8.76 -36.82 12.68
N GLY A 400 9.81 -37.11 11.91
CA GLY A 400 10.30 -38.46 11.65
C GLY A 400 11.82 -38.57 11.72
N GLU A 401 12.32 -39.73 11.29
CA GLU A 401 13.75 -40.05 11.20
C GLU A 401 14.14 -40.40 9.76
N GLU A 402 15.38 -40.10 9.38
CA GLU A 402 15.94 -40.32 8.04
C GLU A 402 15.60 -41.71 7.45
N LEU A 403 15.08 -41.71 6.21
CA LEU A 403 14.53 -42.91 5.57
C LEU A 403 15.65 -43.89 5.16
N ARG A 404 15.66 -45.04 5.84
CA ARG A 404 16.52 -46.19 5.52
C ARG A 404 15.77 -47.26 4.75
N LYS A 405 16.40 -47.82 3.71
CA LYS A 405 15.83 -48.88 2.85
C LYS A 405 15.42 -50.15 3.61
N GLU A 406 16.09 -50.43 4.72
CA GLU A 406 15.85 -51.62 5.56
C GLU A 406 14.70 -51.46 6.56
N HIS A 407 14.09 -50.27 6.63
CA HIS A 407 13.04 -49.95 7.58
C HIS A 407 11.67 -49.81 6.89
N TYR A 408 10.63 -50.12 7.65
CA TYR A 408 9.23 -49.91 7.30
C TYR A 408 8.69 -48.71 8.09
N TYR A 409 8.25 -47.67 7.39
CA TYR A 409 7.69 -46.47 8.00
C TYR A 409 6.19 -46.43 7.75
N GLU A 410 5.41 -46.10 8.77
CA GLU A 410 3.95 -46.04 8.66
C GLU A 410 3.39 -44.91 9.51
N ILE A 411 2.44 -44.17 8.95
CA ILE A 411 1.73 -43.08 9.62
C ILE A 411 0.26 -43.41 9.67
N LYS A 412 -0.29 -43.31 10.88
CA LYS A 412 -1.70 -43.58 11.16
C LYS A 412 -2.38 -42.37 11.77
N LEU A 413 -3.66 -42.19 11.44
CA LEU A 413 -4.59 -41.35 12.17
C LEU A 413 -5.48 -42.28 13.01
N GLU A 414 -5.24 -42.34 14.32
CA GLU A 414 -5.97 -43.23 15.23
C GLU A 414 -7.48 -42.99 15.16
N ASN A 415 -8.25 -44.06 15.37
CA ASN A 415 -9.72 -44.05 15.38
C ASN A 415 -10.36 -43.60 14.04
N ARG A 416 -9.67 -43.77 12.93
CA ARG A 416 -10.19 -43.63 11.56
C ARG A 416 -10.26 -44.99 10.87
N ASP A 417 -11.11 -45.11 9.87
CA ASP A 417 -11.17 -46.27 8.99
C ASP A 417 -11.08 -45.83 7.51
N PRO A 418 -10.02 -46.20 6.78
CA PRO A 418 -8.81 -46.82 7.31
C PRO A 418 -8.02 -45.86 8.22
N ASP A 419 -7.30 -46.42 9.20
CA ASP A 419 -6.41 -45.68 10.11
C ASP A 419 -5.08 -45.33 9.45
N TRP A 420 -4.63 -46.13 8.49
CA TRP A 420 -3.40 -45.91 7.75
C TRP A 420 -3.53 -44.71 6.79
N MET A 421 -2.49 -43.86 6.80
CA MET A 421 -2.42 -42.67 5.96
C MET A 421 -1.35 -42.78 4.89
N ALA A 422 -0.15 -43.19 5.30
CA ALA A 422 1.02 -43.25 4.45
C ALA A 422 2.00 -44.32 4.94
N VAL A 423 2.66 -44.98 4.01
CA VAL A 423 3.67 -46.00 4.26
C VAL A 423 4.87 -45.73 3.37
N TYR A 424 6.07 -46.00 3.88
CA TYR A 424 7.28 -46.02 3.08
C TYR A 424 8.00 -47.36 3.23
N HIS A 425 8.02 -48.12 2.13
CA HIS A 425 8.80 -49.36 1.99
C HIS A 425 9.09 -49.56 0.50
N ASP A 426 10.36 -49.42 0.11
CA ASP A 426 10.80 -49.36 -1.29
C ASP A 426 10.12 -48.26 -2.14
N GLY A 427 9.59 -47.23 -1.48
CA GLY A 427 8.91 -46.08 -2.09
C GLY A 427 7.73 -45.58 -1.26
N PRO A 428 7.27 -44.33 -1.46
CA PRO A 428 6.14 -43.77 -0.73
C PRO A 428 4.81 -44.29 -1.31
N GLN A 429 3.92 -44.71 -0.42
CA GLN A 429 2.54 -45.08 -0.74
C GLN A 429 1.60 -44.31 0.18
N LEU A 430 0.63 -43.61 -0.39
CA LEU A 430 -0.35 -42.81 0.37
C LEU A 430 -1.75 -43.37 0.15
N HIS A 431 -2.59 -43.28 1.19
CA HIS A 431 -4.00 -43.55 1.05
C HIS A 431 -4.65 -42.46 0.18
N LEU A 432 -5.64 -42.84 -0.64
CA LEU A 432 -6.31 -41.95 -1.62
C LEU A 432 -6.78 -40.61 -1.04
N ASN A 433 -7.22 -40.59 0.21
CA ASN A 433 -7.66 -39.37 0.92
C ASN A 433 -6.53 -38.35 1.16
N TYR A 434 -5.28 -38.75 1.01
CA TYR A 434 -4.09 -37.93 1.25
C TYR A 434 -3.19 -37.84 0.00
N GLU A 435 -3.52 -38.54 -1.09
CA GLU A 435 -2.84 -38.36 -2.39
C GLU A 435 -2.98 -36.91 -2.88
N GLY A 436 -1.86 -36.36 -3.35
CA GLY A 436 -1.78 -34.96 -3.76
C GLY A 436 -1.78 -33.94 -2.61
N ARG A 437 -1.83 -34.40 -1.34
CA ARG A 437 -1.74 -33.52 -0.17
C ARG A 437 -0.89 -34.04 1.00
N GLY A 438 -0.15 -35.13 0.83
CA GLY A 438 0.83 -35.62 1.81
C GLY A 438 2.12 -36.07 1.14
N GLU A 439 3.25 -36.00 1.85
CA GLU A 439 4.56 -36.40 1.33
C GLU A 439 5.54 -36.76 2.46
N PHE A 440 6.38 -37.77 2.23
CA PHE A 440 7.57 -38.03 3.05
C PHE A 440 8.73 -37.16 2.58
N LEU A 441 9.34 -36.41 3.49
CA LEU A 441 10.52 -35.58 3.24
C LEU A 441 11.81 -36.41 3.32
N ASP A 442 12.92 -35.88 2.79
CA ASP A 442 14.23 -36.56 2.80
C ASP A 442 14.72 -36.89 4.22
N ASN A 443 14.38 -36.07 5.21
CA ASN A 443 14.69 -36.31 6.62
C ASN A 443 13.73 -37.33 7.30
N GLY A 444 12.84 -37.94 6.51
CA GLY A 444 11.82 -38.91 6.91
C GLY A 444 10.66 -38.35 7.73
N SER A 445 10.57 -37.04 7.92
CA SER A 445 9.34 -36.41 8.43
C SER A 445 8.24 -36.46 7.38
N PHE A 446 6.98 -36.37 7.81
CA PHE A 446 5.84 -36.37 6.89
C PHE A 446 5.11 -35.04 6.91
N SER A 447 4.94 -34.45 5.74
CA SER A 447 4.20 -33.20 5.56
C SER A 447 2.78 -33.48 5.09
N LEU A 448 1.80 -32.84 5.72
CA LEU A 448 0.40 -32.85 5.32
C LEU A 448 -0.07 -31.40 5.10
N TRP A 449 -0.47 -31.09 3.87
CA TRP A 449 -0.86 -29.73 3.48
C TRP A 449 -2.36 -29.60 3.23
N ASN A 450 -2.82 -28.35 3.23
CA ASN A 450 -4.23 -27.99 3.00
C ASN A 450 -5.17 -28.69 3.99
N LEU A 451 -4.90 -28.50 5.28
CA LEU A 451 -5.64 -29.13 6.37
C LEU A 451 -7.13 -28.78 6.33
N THR A 452 -7.94 -29.77 6.65
CA THR A 452 -9.39 -29.66 6.81
C THR A 452 -9.77 -29.99 8.25
N LYS A 453 -11.00 -29.66 8.67
CA LYS A 453 -11.49 -30.09 10.00
C LYS A 453 -11.42 -31.60 10.20
N ASN A 454 -11.56 -32.37 9.10
CA ASN A 454 -11.49 -33.82 9.11
C ASN A 454 -10.07 -34.36 9.32
N ASP A 455 -9.04 -33.52 9.26
CA ASP A 455 -7.67 -33.92 9.59
C ASP A 455 -7.40 -33.80 11.10
N SER A 456 -8.36 -33.33 11.89
CA SER A 456 -8.22 -33.36 13.36
C SER A 456 -8.22 -34.81 13.85
N GLY A 457 -7.30 -35.13 14.76
CA GLY A 457 -7.17 -36.46 15.36
C GLY A 457 -5.76 -36.71 15.88
N VAL A 458 -5.53 -37.96 16.29
CA VAL A 458 -4.26 -38.37 16.88
C VAL A 458 -3.42 -39.10 15.83
N TYR A 459 -2.30 -38.49 15.46
CA TYR A 459 -1.36 -39.01 14.50
C TYR A 459 -0.28 -39.82 15.20
N VAL A 460 0.03 -41.00 14.66
CA VAL A 460 1.06 -41.88 15.18
C VAL A 460 1.98 -42.29 14.05
N TYR A 461 3.27 -42.05 14.24
CA TYR A 461 4.32 -42.43 13.32
C TYR A 461 5.04 -43.67 13.89
N TYR A 462 4.98 -44.77 13.14
CA TYR A 462 5.68 -46.02 13.39
C TYR A 462 6.94 -46.17 12.52
N ILE A 463 8.00 -46.72 13.11
CA ILE A 463 9.18 -47.24 12.41
C ILE A 463 9.33 -48.70 12.84
N ASN A 464 9.32 -49.64 11.89
CA ASN A 464 9.35 -51.09 12.12
C ASN A 464 8.32 -51.52 13.18
N GLN A 465 7.07 -51.04 13.05
CA GLN A 465 5.94 -51.32 13.96
C GLN A 465 6.11 -50.78 15.40
N LYS A 466 7.15 -50.02 15.68
CA LYS A 466 7.34 -49.34 16.97
C LYS A 466 6.93 -47.88 16.85
N ILE A 467 6.14 -47.39 17.82
CA ILE A 467 5.77 -45.97 17.90
C ILE A 467 7.05 -45.15 18.07
N HIS A 468 7.28 -44.27 17.10
CA HIS A 468 8.38 -43.32 17.08
C HIS A 468 7.92 -41.94 17.55
N TYR A 469 6.77 -41.47 17.04
CA TYR A 469 6.21 -40.16 17.37
C TYR A 469 4.69 -40.23 17.50
N LYS A 470 4.11 -39.43 18.40
CA LYS A 470 2.64 -39.34 18.58
C LYS A 470 2.21 -37.91 18.92
N MET A 471 1.30 -37.35 18.10
CA MET A 471 0.77 -36.00 18.27
C MET A 471 -0.75 -35.95 18.11
N GLU A 472 -1.39 -34.98 18.75
CA GLU A 472 -2.80 -34.67 18.56
C GLU A 472 -2.95 -33.36 17.79
N LEU A 473 -3.55 -33.43 16.60
CA LEU A 473 -3.84 -32.27 15.78
C LEU A 473 -5.30 -31.86 15.96
N THR A 474 -5.53 -30.58 16.27
CA THR A 474 -6.86 -29.98 16.24
C THR A 474 -6.90 -28.84 15.23
N VAL A 475 -7.74 -28.98 14.20
CA VAL A 475 -7.95 -27.95 13.19
C VAL A 475 -9.13 -27.07 13.61
N ILE A 476 -8.85 -25.83 14.06
CA ILE A 476 -9.83 -24.88 14.62
C ILE A 476 -10.13 -23.78 13.61
N ASP A 477 -11.38 -23.32 13.55
CA ASP A 477 -11.76 -22.17 12.72
C ASP A 477 -10.92 -20.92 13.02
N PRO A 478 -10.52 -20.16 11.98
CA PRO A 478 -9.75 -18.94 12.16
C PRO A 478 -10.57 -17.88 12.91
N MET A 479 -9.94 -17.12 13.81
CA MET A 479 -10.58 -15.96 14.44
C MET A 479 -10.65 -14.78 13.48
N ASP A 480 -11.78 -14.09 13.44
CA ASP A 480 -11.86 -12.81 12.75
C ASP A 480 -10.93 -11.78 13.41
N GLN A 481 -10.47 -10.80 12.63
CA GLN A 481 -9.84 -9.62 13.21
C GLN A 481 -10.92 -8.79 13.93
N PRO A 482 -10.87 -8.62 15.26
CA PRO A 482 -11.94 -7.91 15.97
C PRO A 482 -11.91 -6.42 15.64
N ILE A 483 -13.10 -5.84 15.47
CA ILE A 483 -13.30 -4.41 15.21
C ILE A 483 -14.05 -3.81 16.40
N LEU A 484 -13.48 -2.77 17.01
CA LEU A 484 -14.14 -2.05 18.09
C LEU A 484 -14.88 -0.84 17.51
N LYS A 485 -16.21 -0.89 17.53
CA LYS A 485 -17.07 0.16 16.99
C LYS A 485 -17.66 1.01 18.11
N ARG A 486 -17.62 2.33 17.94
CA ARG A 486 -18.34 3.27 18.81
C ARG A 486 -19.79 3.41 18.33
N ILE A 487 -20.74 3.18 19.22
CA ILE A 487 -22.17 3.36 18.98
C ILE A 487 -22.61 4.65 19.66
N ASP A 488 -22.52 5.77 18.96
CA ASP A 488 -23.04 7.05 19.46
C ASP A 488 -24.55 7.11 19.15
N ARG A 489 -25.39 7.06 20.19
CA ARG A 489 -26.80 7.47 20.07
C ARG A 489 -26.87 8.95 20.39
N ARG A 490 -27.47 9.72 19.48
CA ARG A 490 -27.44 11.19 19.48
C ARG A 490 -28.36 11.85 20.52
N ASP A 491 -29.00 11.09 21.42
CA ASP A 491 -30.09 11.60 22.27
C ASP A 491 -30.03 11.19 23.76
N GLU A 492 -28.94 10.57 24.25
CA GLU A 492 -28.76 10.35 25.70
C GLU A 492 -27.37 10.83 26.14
N GLU A 493 -27.34 11.97 26.82
CA GLU A 493 -26.15 12.56 27.41
C GLU A 493 -25.46 11.56 28.37
N CYS A 494 -24.14 11.45 28.26
CA CYS A 494 -23.17 10.80 29.17
C CYS A 494 -22.79 9.32 29.01
N LEU A 495 -23.45 8.50 28.18
CA LEU A 495 -23.07 7.07 28.05
C LEU A 495 -22.49 6.71 26.67
N THR A 496 -21.17 6.50 26.59
CA THR A 496 -20.52 5.97 25.38
C THR A 496 -20.62 4.45 25.35
N ARG A 497 -21.07 3.88 24.23
CA ARG A 497 -21.15 2.42 24.04
C ARG A 497 -20.12 1.96 23.02
N LEU A 498 -19.33 0.95 23.38
CA LEU A 498 -18.37 0.31 22.50
C LEU A 498 -18.80 -1.14 22.22
N GLU A 499 -18.87 -1.54 20.96
CA GLU A 499 -19.20 -2.90 20.56
C GLU A 499 -18.01 -3.56 19.87
N CYS A 500 -17.65 -4.76 20.33
CA CYS A 500 -16.63 -5.58 19.71
C CYS A 500 -17.27 -6.52 18.67
N LEU A 501 -16.97 -6.29 17.41
CA LEU A 501 -17.42 -7.09 16.29
C LEU A 501 -16.34 -8.10 15.90
N GLY A 502 -16.69 -9.39 15.92
CA GLY A 502 -15.84 -10.48 15.44
C GLY A 502 -16.27 -11.83 16.01
N SER A 503 -15.99 -12.90 15.28
CA SER A 503 -16.38 -14.27 15.61
C SER A 503 -15.17 -15.19 15.80
N GLY A 504 -15.42 -16.40 16.32
CA GLY A 504 -14.38 -17.44 16.48
C GLY A 504 -13.61 -17.42 17.81
N GLY A 505 -13.95 -16.55 18.76
CA GLY A 505 -13.31 -16.49 20.08
C GLY A 505 -14.11 -15.76 21.16
N ASN A 506 -13.63 -15.82 22.40
CA ASN A 506 -14.21 -15.13 23.55
C ASN A 506 -13.76 -13.65 23.60
N VAL A 507 -14.72 -12.73 23.78
CA VAL A 507 -14.48 -11.28 23.82
C VAL A 507 -14.02 -10.81 25.21
N SER A 508 -12.96 -10.02 25.24
CA SER A 508 -12.49 -9.25 26.41
C SER A 508 -12.18 -7.80 26.01
N PHE A 509 -12.32 -6.87 26.95
CA PHE A 509 -12.01 -5.45 26.72
C PHE A 509 -10.81 -5.02 27.56
N LEU A 510 -10.00 -4.13 27.02
CA LEU A 510 -8.87 -3.53 27.71
C LEU A 510 -8.99 -2.00 27.67
N HIS A 511 -8.77 -1.37 28.82
CA HIS A 511 -8.67 0.07 29.01
C HIS A 511 -7.25 0.41 29.42
N ASN A 512 -6.58 1.25 28.63
CA ASN A 512 -5.15 1.58 28.78
C ASN A 512 -4.24 0.35 28.85
N GLY A 513 -4.61 -0.71 28.13
CA GLY A 513 -3.89 -1.98 28.12
C GLY A 513 -4.15 -2.90 29.32
N LEU A 514 -4.94 -2.46 30.30
CA LEU A 514 -5.36 -3.27 31.44
C LEU A 514 -6.75 -3.85 31.17
N ARG A 515 -6.97 -5.10 31.58
CA ARG A 515 -8.28 -5.74 31.42
C ARG A 515 -9.30 -4.97 32.22
N VAL A 516 -10.40 -4.59 31.56
CA VAL A 516 -11.50 -3.88 32.24
C VAL A 516 -12.09 -4.83 33.28
N SER A 517 -11.99 -4.45 34.55
CA SER A 517 -12.64 -5.12 35.68
C SER A 517 -14.15 -5.11 35.50
N ASP A 518 -14.89 -6.05 36.10
CA ASP A 518 -16.36 -6.16 36.01
C ASP A 518 -17.13 -4.93 36.59
N SER A 519 -16.43 -3.84 36.94
CA SER A 519 -16.98 -2.55 37.38
C SER A 519 -17.43 -1.62 36.23
N ALA A 520 -17.12 -1.96 34.97
CA ALA A 520 -17.79 -1.40 33.80
C ALA A 520 -18.85 -2.39 33.31
N THR A 521 -20.05 -1.92 32.97
CA THR A 521 -21.18 -2.81 32.64
C THR A 521 -20.94 -3.51 31.29
N LYS A 522 -20.19 -4.62 31.31
CA LYS A 522 -19.99 -5.49 30.16
C LYS A 522 -21.25 -6.33 29.94
N LYS A 523 -21.89 -6.19 28.78
CA LYS A 523 -23.01 -7.03 28.34
C LYS A 523 -22.61 -7.75 27.05
N GLY A 524 -22.10 -8.96 27.18
CA GLY A 524 -21.62 -9.76 26.05
C GLY A 524 -20.50 -9.05 25.28
N ASN A 525 -20.79 -8.66 24.04
CA ASN A 525 -19.86 -7.99 23.13
C ASN A 525 -19.91 -6.46 23.21
N VAL A 526 -20.67 -5.90 24.18
CA VAL A 526 -20.83 -4.46 24.35
C VAL A 526 -20.27 -4.01 25.70
N LEU A 527 -19.48 -2.95 25.68
CA LEU A 527 -18.96 -2.25 26.85
C LEU A 527 -19.65 -0.88 26.97
N HIS A 528 -20.22 -0.63 28.14
CA HIS A 528 -20.83 0.66 28.49
C HIS A 528 -19.84 1.50 29.31
N ILE A 529 -19.58 2.73 28.88
CA ILE A 529 -18.62 3.66 29.49
C ILE A 529 -19.32 4.98 29.83
N GLU A 530 -19.23 5.39 31.09
CA GLU A 530 -19.73 6.69 31.55
C GLU A 530 -18.67 7.77 31.22
N GLY A 531 -18.96 8.60 30.21
CA GLY A 531 -17.99 9.53 29.62
C GLY A 531 -17.65 10.75 30.48
N THR A 532 -18.42 11.00 31.55
CA THR A 532 -18.24 12.13 32.48
C THR A 532 -17.15 11.90 33.52
N ARG A 533 -16.72 10.65 33.73
CA ARG A 533 -15.67 10.34 34.71
C ARG A 533 -14.30 10.47 34.07
N GLN A 534 -13.41 11.20 34.75
CA GLN A 534 -12.01 11.32 34.37
C GLN A 534 -11.29 9.97 34.25
N GLU A 535 -11.70 9.00 35.08
CA GLU A 535 -11.20 7.62 35.08
C GLU A 535 -11.59 6.83 33.81
N SER A 536 -12.64 7.23 33.10
CA SER A 536 -13.11 6.59 31.87
C SER A 536 -12.35 7.07 30.62
N TRP A 537 -11.45 8.04 30.75
CA TRP A 537 -10.71 8.57 29.63
C TRP A 537 -9.50 7.69 29.31
N GLY A 538 -9.10 7.68 28.04
CA GLY A 538 -7.97 6.90 27.57
C GLY A 538 -8.33 5.99 26.40
N THR A 539 -7.58 4.90 26.29
CA THR A 539 -7.59 4.02 25.12
C THR A 539 -8.31 2.72 25.40
N TYR A 540 -9.24 2.35 24.53
CA TYR A 540 -9.98 1.11 24.61
C TYR A 540 -9.65 0.19 23.44
N THR A 541 -9.53 -1.11 23.72
CA THR A 541 -9.40 -2.17 22.72
C THR A 541 -10.28 -3.35 23.11
N CYS A 542 -10.65 -4.17 22.14
CA CYS A 542 -11.24 -5.47 22.41
C CYS A 542 -10.37 -6.60 21.87
N GLN A 543 -10.43 -7.75 22.53
CA GLN A 543 -9.63 -8.94 22.26
C GLN A 543 -10.53 -10.15 22.08
N LEU A 544 -10.30 -10.90 21.01
CA LEU A 544 -10.83 -12.25 20.79
C LEU A 544 -9.77 -13.27 21.17
N ARG A 545 -10.16 -14.27 21.95
CA ARG A 545 -9.28 -15.36 22.37
C ARG A 545 -9.91 -16.72 22.10
N ASN A 546 -9.13 -17.61 21.48
CA ASN A 546 -9.44 -19.04 21.38
C ASN A 546 -8.17 -19.86 21.71
N GLN A 547 -8.22 -21.18 21.53
CA GLN A 547 -7.08 -22.06 21.82
C GLN A 547 -5.90 -21.88 20.85
N ALA A 548 -6.12 -21.30 19.67
CA ALA A 548 -5.08 -21.01 18.69
C ALA A 548 -4.34 -19.67 18.95
N GLY A 549 -4.92 -18.76 19.74
CA GLY A 549 -4.23 -17.51 20.10
C GLY A 549 -5.15 -16.38 20.55
N VAL A 550 -4.63 -15.14 20.45
CA VAL A 550 -5.35 -13.89 20.79
C VAL A 550 -5.23 -12.90 19.64
N LYS A 551 -6.36 -12.32 19.18
CA LYS A 551 -6.39 -11.18 18.24
C LYS A 551 -6.97 -9.94 18.93
N SER A 552 -6.40 -8.76 18.67
CA SER A 552 -6.80 -7.49 19.29
C SER A 552 -7.30 -6.48 18.26
N SER A 553 -8.28 -5.67 18.60
CA SER A 553 -8.81 -4.60 17.74
C SER A 553 -7.86 -3.41 17.66
N SER A 554 -8.12 -2.52 16.71
CA SER A 554 -7.58 -1.16 16.75
C SER A 554 -8.03 -0.41 18.02
N LYS A 555 -7.24 0.59 18.42
CA LYS A 555 -7.49 1.42 19.61
C LYS A 555 -8.55 2.47 19.31
N VAL A 556 -9.53 2.61 20.20
CA VAL A 556 -10.48 3.73 20.23
C VAL A 556 -10.11 4.66 21.38
N VAL A 557 -9.94 5.95 21.10
CA VAL A 557 -9.59 6.96 22.11
C VAL A 557 -10.87 7.67 22.56
N ILE A 558 -11.10 7.71 23.87
CA ILE A 558 -12.11 8.59 24.48
C ILE A 558 -11.38 9.85 24.96
N PRO A 559 -11.60 11.01 24.31
CA PRO A 559 -10.85 12.23 24.58
C PRO A 559 -11.24 12.85 25.92
N ASN A 560 -10.26 13.47 26.58
CA ASN A 560 -10.50 14.39 27.69
C ASN A 560 -11.19 15.65 27.15
N GLN A 561 -12.36 16.00 27.68
CA GLN A 561 -12.97 17.30 27.37
C GLN A 561 -12.18 18.38 28.11
N ALA A 562 -11.47 19.24 27.36
CA ALA A 562 -10.71 20.36 27.92
C ALA A 562 -11.61 21.15 28.89
N SER A 563 -11.12 21.38 30.11
CA SER A 563 -11.93 22.00 31.14
C SER A 563 -12.15 23.47 30.78
N TRP A 564 -13.33 24.01 31.09
CA TRP A 564 -13.61 25.45 30.90
C TRP A 564 -12.56 26.37 31.55
N GLN A 565 -11.82 25.87 32.55
CA GLN A 565 -10.76 26.60 33.23
C GLN A 565 -9.53 26.83 32.34
N ASP A 566 -9.19 25.86 31.47
CA ASP A 566 -8.06 25.95 30.54
C ASP A 566 -8.31 27.00 29.45
N LEU A 567 -9.56 27.08 28.98
CA LEU A 567 -9.99 28.08 28.00
C LEU A 567 -9.94 29.50 28.60
N VAL A 568 -10.43 29.66 29.83
CA VAL A 568 -10.42 30.95 30.55
C VAL A 568 -8.99 31.42 30.83
N ALA A 569 -8.09 30.52 31.23
CA ALA A 569 -6.67 30.85 31.45
C ALA A 569 -5.99 31.35 30.16
N PHE A 570 -6.29 30.74 29.01
CA PHE A 570 -5.77 31.19 27.72
C PHE A 570 -6.22 32.62 27.39
N TYR A 571 -7.53 32.90 27.48
CA TYR A 571 -8.07 34.23 27.15
C TYR A 571 -7.66 35.32 28.16
N ALA A 572 -7.39 34.98 29.42
CA ALA A 572 -6.87 35.93 30.41
C ALA A 572 -5.39 36.30 30.19
N SER A 573 -4.60 35.44 29.55
CA SER A 573 -3.16 35.67 29.34
C SER A 573 -2.85 36.64 28.19
N VAL A 574 -3.68 36.67 27.15
CA VAL A 574 -3.46 37.49 25.94
C VAL A 574 -3.45 39.01 26.24
N PRO A 575 -4.40 39.58 27.03
CA PRO A 575 -4.39 41.00 27.36
C PRO A 575 -3.16 41.45 28.14
N VAL A 576 -2.61 40.59 29.00
CA VAL A 576 -1.42 40.89 29.81
C VAL A 576 -0.18 41.03 28.93
N VAL A 577 -0.01 40.16 27.94
CA VAL A 577 1.10 40.23 26.98
C VAL A 577 1.01 41.49 26.12
N VAL A 578 -0.20 41.83 25.64
CA VAL A 578 -0.43 43.05 24.84
C VAL A 578 -0.14 44.31 25.67
N PHE A 579 -0.57 44.35 26.94
CA PHE A 579 -0.28 45.46 27.84
C PHE A 579 1.23 45.65 28.08
N MET A 580 1.96 44.55 28.29
CA MET A 580 3.42 44.59 28.49
C MET A 580 4.15 45.11 27.24
N LEU A 581 3.71 44.73 26.03
CA LEU A 581 4.26 45.24 24.78
C LEU A 581 4.02 46.75 24.61
N LEU A 582 2.82 47.24 24.94
CA LEU A 582 2.51 48.67 24.89
C LEU A 582 3.37 49.49 25.86
N LEU A 583 3.62 48.98 27.07
CA LEU A 583 4.49 49.65 28.04
C LEU A 583 5.95 49.77 27.54
N VAL A 584 6.45 48.75 26.84
CA VAL A 584 7.79 48.79 26.23
C VAL A 584 7.85 49.85 25.13
N VAL A 585 6.85 49.91 24.25
CA VAL A 585 6.77 50.92 23.18
C VAL A 585 6.70 52.34 23.75
N CYS A 586 5.85 52.58 24.76
CA CYS A 586 5.73 53.88 25.41
C CYS A 586 7.04 54.33 26.08
N ARG A 587 7.77 53.41 26.73
CA ARG A 587 9.09 53.69 27.33
C ARG A 587 10.13 54.05 26.28
N VAL A 588 10.14 53.36 25.14
CA VAL A 588 11.05 53.68 24.03
C VAL A 588 10.74 55.06 23.46
N TYR A 589 9.46 55.38 23.28
CA TYR A 589 9.01 56.69 22.76
C TYR A 589 9.30 57.85 23.72
N ALA A 590 9.09 57.67 25.03
CA ALA A 590 9.41 58.68 26.03
C ALA A 590 10.93 58.98 26.11
N CYS A 591 11.78 57.99 25.85
CA CYS A 591 13.23 58.16 25.80
C CYS A 591 13.72 58.91 24.54
N THR A 592 12.95 58.91 23.45
CA THR A 592 13.32 59.62 22.21
C THR A 592 12.74 61.03 22.13
N ALA A 593 11.62 61.31 22.81
CA ALA A 593 10.91 62.58 22.70
C ALA A 593 11.46 63.72 23.58
N ASN A 594 12.17 63.44 24.69
CA ASN A 594 12.73 64.49 25.55
C ASN A 594 14.15 64.91 25.12
N LYS A 595 14.23 65.84 24.16
CA LYS A 595 15.38 66.77 24.03
C LYS A 595 14.97 68.13 24.59
N PRO A 596 15.71 68.74 25.54
CA PRO A 596 15.75 70.19 25.62
C PRO A 596 16.80 70.71 24.64
N GLU A 597 16.42 71.70 23.83
CA GLU A 597 17.37 72.58 23.16
C GLU A 597 18.15 73.34 24.22
N GLU A 598 19.46 73.11 24.33
CA GLU A 598 20.40 74.18 24.62
C GLU A 598 21.84 73.82 24.28
N SER A 599 22.58 74.87 23.98
CA SER A 599 23.81 74.99 23.23
C SER A 599 25.09 74.50 23.91
N SER A 600 26.12 74.34 23.06
CA SER A 600 27.54 74.55 23.37
C SER A 600 28.35 73.37 23.93
N ALA A 601 29.28 72.94 23.08
CA ALA A 601 30.65 72.50 23.36
C ALA A 601 30.88 71.20 24.17
N ASN A 602 31.62 70.31 23.51
CA ASN A 602 32.47 69.28 24.09
C ASN A 602 31.81 68.27 25.04
N THR A 603 31.32 67.17 24.47
CA THR A 603 31.59 65.81 24.98
C THR A 603 31.04 64.76 24.01
N GLY A 604 31.84 64.38 23.01
CA GLY A 604 31.51 63.33 22.01
C GLY A 604 31.32 61.91 22.58
N GLY A 605 31.50 61.69 23.89
CA GLY A 605 31.42 60.35 24.49
C GLY A 605 30.06 59.95 25.10
N ARG A 606 29.10 60.87 25.27
CA ARG A 606 27.89 60.60 26.10
C ARG A 606 26.63 60.20 25.33
N ALA A 607 26.51 60.53 24.05
CA ALA A 607 25.33 60.20 23.24
C ALA A 607 25.31 58.72 22.79
N GLY A 608 26.46 58.17 22.39
CA GLY A 608 26.58 56.76 21.99
C GLY A 608 26.32 55.78 23.14
N SER A 609 26.71 56.14 24.37
CA SER A 609 26.49 55.33 25.59
C SER A 609 25.00 55.17 25.94
N ARG A 610 24.18 56.20 25.71
CA ARG A 610 22.72 56.14 26.01
C ARG A 610 21.94 55.35 24.95
N PHE A 611 22.30 55.48 23.67
CA PHE A 611 21.70 54.71 22.59
C PHE A 611 22.04 53.21 22.71
N SER A 612 23.28 52.90 23.09
CA SER A 612 23.69 51.51 23.36
C SER A 612 22.94 50.92 24.56
N ARG A 613 22.64 51.69 25.61
CA ARG A 613 21.86 51.21 26.76
C ARG A 613 20.40 50.95 26.43
N ALA A 614 19.78 51.76 25.56
CA ALA A 614 18.40 51.55 25.12
C ALA A 614 18.26 50.28 24.26
N ILE A 615 19.25 50.00 23.39
CA ILE A 615 19.29 48.77 22.59
C ILE A 615 19.46 47.54 23.49
N VAL A 616 20.35 47.60 24.49
CA VAL A 616 20.56 46.49 25.43
C VAL A 616 19.29 46.21 26.26
N LEU A 617 18.56 47.25 26.70
CA LEU A 617 17.29 47.07 27.42
C LEU A 617 16.18 46.48 26.53
N LEU A 618 16.14 46.84 25.24
CA LEU A 618 15.22 46.27 24.27
C LEU A 618 15.54 44.79 24.01
N GLU A 619 16.82 44.44 23.87
CA GLU A 619 17.24 43.05 23.73
C GLU A 619 16.91 42.21 24.97
N PHE A 620 17.10 42.75 26.17
CA PHE A 620 16.78 42.06 27.42
C PHE A 620 15.27 41.83 27.58
N SER A 621 14.45 42.80 27.18
CA SER A 621 12.98 42.70 27.25
C SER A 621 12.44 41.66 26.25
N LEU A 622 13.02 41.57 25.05
CA LEU A 622 12.67 40.57 24.05
C LEU A 622 13.08 39.15 24.48
N LEU A 623 14.19 39.01 25.22
CA LEU A 623 14.61 37.74 25.81
C LEU A 623 13.60 37.24 26.85
N ILE A 624 13.15 38.11 27.76
CA ILE A 624 12.16 37.74 28.78
C ILE A 624 10.81 37.34 28.13
N LEU A 625 10.37 38.05 27.10
CA LEU A 625 9.16 37.69 26.33
C LEU A 625 9.30 36.35 25.61
N CYS A 626 10.48 36.05 25.04
CA CYS A 626 10.77 34.74 24.45
C CYS A 626 10.77 33.62 25.49
N ASP A 627 11.33 33.83 26.67
CA ASP A 627 11.38 32.80 27.71
C ASP A 627 10.01 32.53 28.34
N PHE A 628 9.15 33.55 28.46
CA PHE A 628 7.75 33.35 28.82
C PHE A 628 6.96 32.60 27.73
N GLY A 629 7.23 32.89 26.45
CA GLY A 629 6.68 32.11 25.33
C GLY A 629 7.13 30.65 25.34
N ARG A 630 8.40 30.38 25.68
CA ARG A 630 8.94 29.01 25.86
C ARG A 630 8.22 28.25 26.96
N PHE A 631 7.94 28.88 28.10
CA PHE A 631 7.25 28.23 29.22
C PHE A 631 5.83 27.80 28.85
N PHE A 632 5.04 28.68 28.22
CA PHE A 632 3.67 28.38 27.82
C PHE A 632 3.58 27.38 26.65
N ALA A 633 4.45 27.49 25.65
CA ALA A 633 4.48 26.53 24.54
C ALA A 633 4.94 25.13 25.00
N SER A 634 5.89 25.06 25.92
CA SER A 634 6.38 23.77 26.43
C SER A 634 5.38 23.08 27.37
N PHE A 635 4.53 23.84 28.08
CA PHE A 635 3.50 23.27 28.96
C PHE A 635 2.26 22.80 28.17
N TYR A 636 1.87 23.51 27.11
CA TYR A 636 0.63 23.22 26.38
C TYR A 636 0.77 22.14 25.29
N PHE A 637 1.96 21.99 24.67
CA PHE A 637 2.12 21.14 23.48
C PHE A 637 2.81 19.79 23.71
N TYR A 638 3.36 19.55 24.91
CA TYR A 638 3.95 18.25 25.29
C TYR A 638 2.94 17.10 25.27
N GLN A 639 1.63 17.42 25.32
CA GLN A 639 0.56 16.43 25.36
C GLN A 639 0.12 15.92 23.97
N TYR A 640 0.54 16.58 22.86
CA TYR A 640 -0.02 16.31 21.53
C TYR A 640 0.99 15.87 20.46
N ASN A 641 2.30 16.19 20.56
CA ASN A 641 3.30 15.63 19.62
C ASN A 641 4.75 15.73 20.16
N PRO A 642 5.50 14.61 20.33
CA PRO A 642 6.83 14.62 20.93
C PRO A 642 7.96 15.16 20.02
N TYR A 643 7.71 15.39 18.73
CA TYR A 643 8.77 15.81 17.78
C TYR A 643 8.89 17.34 17.62
N TRP A 644 7.88 18.11 18.05
CA TRP A 644 7.89 19.56 17.96
C TRP A 644 8.97 20.29 18.80
N PRO A 645 9.36 19.80 19.99
CA PRO A 645 10.46 20.40 20.76
C PRO A 645 11.78 20.47 19.97
N PHE A 646 12.03 19.51 19.08
CA PHE A 646 13.24 19.46 18.26
C PHE A 646 13.22 20.50 17.13
N LEU A 647 12.10 20.68 16.44
CA LEU A 647 11.98 21.65 15.36
C LEU A 647 12.02 23.10 15.88
N VAL A 648 11.42 23.35 17.04
CA VAL A 648 11.55 24.65 17.73
C VAL A 648 13.00 24.89 18.14
N SER A 649 13.68 23.90 18.73
CA SER A 649 15.10 24.01 19.11
C SER A 649 16.02 24.28 17.91
N PHE A 650 15.72 23.67 16.76
CA PHE A 650 16.47 23.88 15.52
C PHE A 650 16.31 25.30 14.96
N LEU A 651 15.08 25.83 14.94
CA LEU A 651 14.82 27.22 14.54
C LEU A 651 15.49 28.22 15.48
N PHE A 652 15.55 27.92 16.78
CA PHE A 652 16.30 28.72 17.76
C PHE A 652 17.81 28.70 17.52
N ALA A 653 18.39 27.55 17.18
CA ALA A 653 19.81 27.46 16.83
C ALA A 653 20.16 28.34 15.62
N LEU A 654 19.28 28.37 14.62
CA LEU A 654 19.41 29.24 13.44
C LEU A 654 19.36 30.74 13.80
N ILE A 655 18.41 31.16 14.64
CA ILE A 655 18.31 32.55 15.09
C ILE A 655 19.54 32.95 15.92
N PHE A 656 20.05 32.05 16.75
CA PHE A 656 21.27 32.28 17.54
C PHE A 656 22.52 32.40 16.64
N LEU A 657 22.64 31.54 15.63
CA LEU A 657 23.72 31.62 14.64
C LEU A 657 23.69 32.96 13.90
N PHE A 658 22.50 33.41 13.50
CA PHE A 658 22.29 34.68 12.82
C PHE A 658 22.70 35.87 13.70
N ARG A 659 22.41 35.82 15.01
CA ARG A 659 22.89 36.82 15.98
C ARG A 659 24.41 36.85 16.11
N ILE A 660 25.08 35.70 16.12
CA ILE A 660 26.56 35.64 16.15
C ILE A 660 27.15 36.29 14.90
N ILE A 661 26.55 36.05 13.74
CA ILE A 661 26.99 36.64 12.46
C ILE A 661 26.84 38.17 12.49
N LEU A 662 25.70 38.68 12.96
CA LEU A 662 25.48 40.12 13.10
C LEU A 662 26.44 40.79 14.10
N LEU A 663 26.76 40.12 15.22
CA LEU A 663 27.75 40.58 16.18
C LEU A 663 29.16 40.64 15.57
N LYS A 664 29.56 39.63 14.79
CA LYS A 664 30.86 39.64 14.08
C LYS A 664 30.96 40.77 13.04
N LEU A 665 29.87 41.04 12.32
CA LEU A 665 29.82 42.15 11.36
C LEU A 665 29.95 43.52 12.06
N LYS A 666 29.34 43.67 13.24
CA LYS A 666 29.43 44.89 14.06
C LYS A 666 30.83 45.13 14.61
N CYS A 667 31.53 44.06 15.06
CA CYS A 667 32.93 44.16 15.50
C CYS A 667 33.88 44.57 14.36
N LYS A 668 33.68 44.05 13.14
CA LYS A 668 34.48 44.46 11.96
C LYS A 668 34.31 45.94 11.61
N TYR A 669 33.09 46.47 11.75
CA TYR A 669 32.80 47.88 11.45
C TYR A 669 33.39 48.85 12.49
N VAL A 670 33.44 48.44 13.77
CA VAL A 670 34.08 49.24 14.83
C VAL A 670 35.60 49.19 14.74
N GLN A 671 36.19 48.07 14.29
CA GLN A 671 37.63 48.00 14.04
C GLN A 671 38.09 48.84 12.84
N SER A 672 37.27 49.03 11.81
CA SER A 672 37.63 49.91 10.68
C SER A 672 37.56 51.39 11.04
N SER A 673 36.70 51.80 11.98
CA SER A 673 36.58 53.21 12.36
C SER A 673 37.62 53.69 13.38
N ILE A 674 38.41 52.79 13.97
CA ILE A 674 39.45 53.13 14.96
C ILE A 674 40.85 53.22 14.30
N CYS A 675 41.02 52.67 13.09
CA CYS A 675 42.32 52.68 12.40
C CYS A 675 42.54 53.86 11.43
N ASP A 676 41.57 54.76 11.24
CA ASP A 676 41.69 55.90 10.31
C ASP A 676 42.12 57.23 10.99
N ASP A 677 42.21 57.29 12.33
CA ASP A 677 42.48 58.54 13.06
C ASP A 677 43.94 58.73 13.53
N ASP A 678 44.87 57.85 13.18
CA ASP A 678 46.30 58.06 13.45
C ASP A 678 47.14 57.63 12.24
N ILE A 679 47.54 58.60 11.39
CA ILE A 679 48.85 58.72 10.70
C ILE A 679 48.79 59.88 9.66
N LYS A 680 49.31 61.06 10.06
CA LYS A 680 50.28 61.95 9.33
C LYS A 680 50.14 63.43 9.71
N PRO A 681 51.27 64.16 9.68
CA PRO A 681 52.37 64.20 10.63
C PRO A 681 52.21 65.29 11.72
#